data_AF-A0A2T2U4B2-F1
#
_entry.id   AF-A0A2T2U4B2-F1
#
_cell.length_a   1.000
_cell.length_b   1.000
_cell.length_c   1.000
_cell.angle_alpha   90.00
_cell.angle_beta   90.00
_cell.angle_gamma   90.00
#
_symmetry.space_group_name_H-M   'P 1'
#
loop_
_entity.id
_entity.type
_entity.pdbx_description
1 polymer ?
#
loop_
_entity_poly.entity_id
_entity_poly.type
_entity_poly.pdbx_seq_one_letter_code
_entity_poly.pdbx_strand_id
1 'polypeptide(L)'
;MDKRYRQSINAVTKNLNKLSAIMSGQNLDIFGFKFSANAVADLYAKLIAKKQRFFAMRADSLWQTRSWAQNQRGKFQSGGDYSSSEITSAMKDMAGLLDNQQQKMANVAAERQRLVLDLGNDPNLSASRKSYKTRVDGYVNDGNKSALETEFVNMGRYLWHDVPKAGLSAYADTMRLRAEANGAPMNRELDPTLANWESFTHSIDTLYAIKADMATTLYGMMETYLAFREDVYQNPQQDDTLKTYRQRAQNLLEKMRPPRLGGLYVTRSRDKSYKSQTKIKYVALHDEGIEEASVNWVEGSTSTSAYSPGGSFYTIGDRSNMKLWTFKETAGEQTKDLSVAVRVRGPTGATQTRRMATTSTVDPDGPSSGRGLEAGATDDDTSPVADASLPAYEEADVGEGSAGTGGLQVNISGFGESQEDSYTEAAWTNDPSQIRFHITAYDSESDIYGHEYALGSSKGGTDVRDWTEAAGRRTNAGENRGAGANTYFKGIARGMSLEPNTPYYVSVRTENGEGLTTTDKVGVPLVYDDTAPSAPRRTKAASGSNVVTRYKHRSTAPPRRPGPLERMAPPYDGPAQNTSDGNKPSATVSWKKARDKQSGIKEYQYVVVSAGSGMDLNNVTDLSNVVTDIDDLSTANAEDVFADESRVQTTTNTQISLDGDDGLSFFGPSHVYVRAVNHAGTPGEMLRLGPIEPADHSVPNPAHIRIMTMPDGIRVYLKRPASDPETKIEGYRYRVERLDDGSVVRDYPDSGFDFDPQCDQKSSSNGGESNSSNGLYYQMNQSFETGPPGYDATGCANTYNGSSAPYLFIPDGNLPHGKKLVINLKAFNYEGGTKETTTRGWYRQASTFIMLDDTAPPEPNITSHSFDGNNVTINVDEVKDPESGIVKVEYAVRNNNNQNTRRRITWGELAPISGGPQTGSQDYSGTKDYTMNAPYMTGDPNEVGIRVTNGRGQQTVVWTDALQLNAPPGDYSDTEFTGL
;
A
#
# COMPACT_ATOMS: atom_id res chain seq x y z
N MET A 1 -11.01 -47.45 8.07
CA MET A 1 -9.70 -46.76 8.03
C MET A 1 -8.87 -47.16 6.82
N ASP A 2 -8.54 -48.44 6.62
CA ASP A 2 -7.72 -48.93 5.48
C ASP A 2 -8.11 -48.32 4.11
N LYS A 3 -9.38 -48.45 3.71
CA LYS A 3 -9.89 -47.89 2.44
C LYS A 3 -9.65 -46.36 2.31
N ARG A 4 -9.78 -45.60 3.40
CA ARG A 4 -9.58 -44.14 3.39
C ARG A 4 -8.12 -43.80 3.13
N TYR A 5 -7.17 -44.45 3.81
CA TYR A 5 -5.73 -44.27 3.56
C TYR A 5 -5.37 -44.54 2.09
N ARG A 6 -5.82 -45.68 1.55
CA ARG A 6 -5.53 -46.04 0.15
C ARG A 6 -6.11 -45.02 -0.83
N GLN A 7 -7.34 -44.55 -0.60
CA GLN A 7 -7.97 -43.52 -1.44
C GLN A 7 -7.20 -42.20 -1.41
N SER A 8 -6.80 -41.74 -0.22
CA SER A 8 -6.02 -40.49 -0.07
C SER A 8 -4.65 -40.61 -0.74
N ILE A 9 -3.92 -41.71 -0.54
CA ILE A 9 -2.62 -41.96 -1.18
C ILE A 9 -2.77 -41.96 -2.71
N ASN A 10 -3.79 -42.65 -3.25
CA ASN A 10 -4.02 -42.69 -4.70
C ASN A 10 -4.43 -41.32 -5.26
N ALA A 11 -5.19 -40.51 -4.52
CA ALA A 11 -5.58 -39.17 -4.94
C ALA A 11 -4.37 -38.23 -5.05
N VAL A 12 -3.50 -38.21 -4.03
CA VAL A 12 -2.27 -37.40 -4.05
C VAL A 12 -1.32 -37.88 -5.17
N THR A 13 -1.15 -39.21 -5.32
CA THR A 13 -0.35 -39.79 -6.43
C THR A 13 -0.87 -39.34 -7.80
N LYS A 14 -2.20 -39.33 -8.01
CA LYS A 14 -2.81 -38.88 -9.27
C LYS A 14 -2.54 -37.40 -9.53
N ASN A 15 -2.59 -36.56 -8.50
CA ASN A 15 -2.31 -35.13 -8.65
C ASN A 15 -0.83 -34.86 -8.94
N LEU A 16 0.09 -35.59 -8.30
CA LEU A 16 1.53 -35.52 -8.59
C LEU A 16 1.81 -35.86 -10.07
N ASN A 17 1.18 -36.92 -10.59
CA ASN A 17 1.31 -37.32 -11.98
C ASN A 17 0.74 -36.28 -12.96
N LYS A 18 -0.35 -35.59 -12.60
CA LYS A 18 -0.89 -34.50 -13.41
C LYS A 18 0.09 -33.32 -13.51
N LEU A 19 0.76 -32.96 -12.40
CA LEU A 19 1.80 -31.92 -12.42
C LEU A 19 2.97 -32.32 -13.32
N SER A 20 3.44 -33.57 -13.26
CA SER A 20 4.46 -34.08 -14.20
C SER A 20 4.02 -33.98 -15.66
N ALA A 21 2.76 -34.27 -15.97
CA ALA A 21 2.23 -34.21 -17.33
C ALA A 21 2.15 -32.78 -17.90
N ILE A 22 1.89 -31.78 -17.05
CA ILE A 22 1.92 -30.36 -17.44
C ILE A 22 3.34 -29.93 -17.82
N MET A 23 4.34 -30.36 -17.05
CA MET A 23 5.74 -30.03 -17.29
C MET A 23 6.28 -30.66 -18.58
N SER A 24 5.99 -31.95 -18.79
CA SER A 24 6.45 -32.73 -19.95
C SER A 24 5.61 -32.55 -21.22
N GLY A 25 4.45 -31.88 -21.14
CA GLY A 25 3.58 -31.62 -22.29
C GLY A 25 2.76 -32.81 -22.77
N GLN A 26 2.55 -33.82 -21.93
CA GLN A 26 1.86 -35.05 -22.35
C GLN A 26 0.35 -34.84 -22.62
N ASN A 27 -0.26 -33.72 -22.21
CA ASN A 27 -1.72 -33.54 -22.23
C ASN A 27 -2.25 -32.18 -22.75
N LEU A 28 -1.41 -31.25 -23.22
CA LEU A 28 -1.86 -29.94 -23.74
C LEU A 28 -1.64 -29.86 -25.25
N ASP A 29 -2.64 -30.33 -26.00
CA ASP A 29 -2.77 -30.07 -27.43
C ASP A 29 -3.70 -28.88 -27.62
N ILE A 30 -3.12 -27.71 -27.93
CA ILE A 30 -3.88 -26.51 -28.25
C ILE A 30 -3.48 -26.14 -29.69
N PHE A 31 -4.43 -26.26 -30.62
CA PHE A 31 -4.26 -26.00 -32.05
C PHE A 31 -3.25 -26.90 -32.78
N GLY A 32 -3.03 -28.15 -32.35
CA GLY A 32 -2.08 -29.08 -32.98
C GLY A 32 -0.63 -28.84 -32.56
N PHE A 33 -0.39 -27.89 -31.65
CA PHE A 33 0.91 -27.65 -31.03
C PHE A 33 0.91 -28.27 -29.63
N LYS A 34 1.84 -29.21 -29.40
CA LYS A 34 2.12 -29.71 -28.05
C LYS A 34 2.86 -28.62 -27.28
N PHE A 35 2.15 -27.94 -26.38
CA PHE A 35 2.75 -26.95 -25.49
C PHE A 35 3.18 -27.62 -24.18
N SER A 36 4.44 -27.44 -23.80
CA SER A 36 4.99 -27.82 -22.51
C SER A 36 5.80 -26.67 -21.92
N ALA A 37 5.96 -26.65 -20.60
CA ALA A 37 6.87 -25.72 -19.96
C ALA A 37 8.29 -25.82 -20.55
N ASN A 38 8.76 -27.05 -20.81
CA ASN A 38 10.06 -27.30 -21.41
C ASN A 38 10.16 -26.76 -22.86
N ALA A 39 9.09 -26.81 -23.64
CA ALA A 39 9.06 -26.25 -24.99
C ALA A 39 9.16 -24.71 -24.98
N VAL A 40 8.48 -24.05 -24.03
CA VAL A 40 8.58 -22.59 -23.86
C VAL A 40 9.98 -22.19 -23.38
N ALA A 41 10.56 -22.94 -22.44
CA ALA A 41 11.93 -22.76 -21.98
C ALA A 41 12.95 -22.84 -23.14
N ASP A 42 12.81 -23.84 -24.02
CA ASP A 42 13.67 -23.99 -25.20
C ASP A 42 13.53 -22.82 -26.18
N LEU A 43 12.32 -22.25 -26.34
CA LEU A 43 12.10 -21.05 -27.16
C LEU A 43 12.86 -19.85 -26.60
N TYR A 44 12.79 -19.59 -25.29
CA TYR A 44 13.57 -18.53 -24.65
C TYR A 44 15.07 -18.72 -24.84
N ALA A 45 15.58 -19.93 -24.54
CA ALA A 45 16.99 -20.26 -24.70
C ALA A 45 17.48 -20.06 -26.15
N LYS A 46 16.67 -20.43 -27.14
CA LYS A 46 16.97 -20.20 -28.57
C LYS A 46 16.91 -18.72 -28.95
N LEU A 47 15.95 -17.96 -28.42
CA LEU A 47 15.79 -16.54 -28.72
C LEU A 47 16.97 -15.73 -28.19
N ILE A 48 17.36 -15.93 -26.93
CA ILE A 48 18.51 -15.26 -26.31
C ILE A 48 19.79 -15.59 -27.08
N ALA A 49 20.05 -16.87 -27.37
CA ALA A 49 21.22 -17.27 -28.14
C ALA A 49 21.26 -16.64 -29.54
N LYS A 50 20.11 -16.44 -30.21
CA LYS A 50 20.02 -15.76 -31.51
C LYS A 50 20.31 -14.26 -31.40
N LYS A 51 19.72 -13.57 -30.41
CA LYS A 51 19.94 -12.14 -30.17
C LYS A 51 21.41 -11.87 -29.84
N GLN A 52 22.00 -12.62 -28.90
CA GLN A 52 23.43 -12.52 -28.57
C GLN A 52 24.31 -12.77 -29.80
N ARG A 53 24.00 -13.81 -30.59
CA ARG A 53 24.75 -14.10 -31.84
C ARG A 53 24.73 -12.92 -32.82
N PHE A 54 23.59 -12.27 -33.00
CA PHE A 54 23.48 -11.11 -33.89
C PHE A 54 24.41 -9.97 -33.46
N PHE A 55 24.38 -9.60 -32.18
CA PHE A 55 25.24 -8.54 -31.65
C PHE A 55 26.72 -8.92 -31.67
N ALA A 56 27.05 -10.18 -31.37
CA ALA A 56 28.41 -10.68 -31.46
C ALA A 56 28.94 -10.65 -32.91
N MET A 57 28.11 -10.99 -33.91
CA MET A 57 28.47 -10.87 -35.33
C MET A 57 28.67 -9.42 -35.77
N ARG A 58 27.83 -8.50 -35.28
CA ARG A 58 27.98 -7.08 -35.57
C ARG A 58 29.27 -6.51 -34.96
N ALA A 59 29.57 -6.82 -33.69
CA ALA A 59 30.82 -6.43 -33.04
C ALA A 59 32.03 -6.96 -33.80
N ASP A 60 31.99 -8.25 -34.18
CA ASP A 60 33.06 -8.90 -34.96
C ASP A 60 33.31 -8.18 -36.29
N SER A 61 32.26 -7.83 -37.04
CA SER A 61 32.39 -7.06 -38.28
C SER A 61 33.00 -5.67 -38.06
N LEU A 62 32.61 -4.96 -36.99
CA LEU A 62 33.13 -3.62 -36.68
C LEU A 62 34.63 -3.67 -36.32
N TRP A 63 35.03 -4.63 -35.47
CA TRP A 63 36.43 -4.80 -35.09
C TRP A 63 37.31 -5.27 -36.24
N GLN A 64 36.83 -6.18 -37.09
CA GLN A 64 37.54 -6.57 -38.31
C GLN A 64 37.74 -5.38 -39.26
N THR A 65 36.72 -4.54 -39.43
CA THR A 65 36.80 -3.33 -40.27
C THR A 65 37.82 -2.32 -39.71
N ARG A 66 37.86 -2.15 -38.38
CA ARG A 66 38.90 -1.35 -37.71
C ARG A 66 40.29 -1.90 -37.99
N SER A 67 40.50 -3.20 -37.77
CA SER A 67 41.80 -3.85 -37.97
C SER A 67 42.27 -3.78 -39.43
N TRP A 68 41.34 -3.92 -40.38
CA TRP A 68 41.62 -3.67 -41.80
C TRP A 68 42.11 -2.24 -42.04
N ALA A 69 41.41 -1.23 -41.50
CA ALA A 69 41.78 0.17 -41.67
C ALA A 69 43.16 0.48 -41.05
N GLN A 70 43.46 -0.10 -39.88
CA GLN A 70 44.76 0.02 -39.23
C GLN A 70 45.88 -0.64 -40.04
N ASN A 71 45.62 -1.83 -40.61
CA ASN A 71 46.58 -2.50 -41.49
C ASN A 71 46.86 -1.66 -42.75
N GLN A 72 45.83 -1.12 -43.41
CA GLN A 72 46.03 -0.22 -44.55
C GLN A 72 46.81 1.03 -44.15
N ARG A 73 46.51 1.64 -42.99
CA ARG A 73 47.26 2.79 -42.47
C ARG A 73 48.73 2.45 -42.25
N GLY A 74 49.03 1.24 -41.76
CA GLY A 74 50.38 0.74 -41.56
C GLY A 74 51.23 0.76 -42.83
N LYS A 75 50.63 0.50 -44.00
CA LYS A 75 51.33 0.57 -45.30
C LYS A 75 51.84 1.97 -45.65
N PHE A 76 51.18 3.02 -45.18
CA PHE A 76 51.66 4.41 -45.29
C PHE A 76 52.78 4.74 -44.29
N GLN A 77 53.02 3.88 -43.30
CA GLN A 77 54.03 4.08 -42.25
C GLN A 77 55.29 3.24 -42.46
N SER A 78 55.16 2.03 -43.02
CA SER A 78 56.22 1.00 -43.00
C SER A 78 57.14 0.93 -44.22
N GLY A 79 57.36 2.04 -44.95
CA GLY A 79 58.44 2.12 -45.95
C GLY A 79 58.26 1.31 -47.25
N GLY A 80 57.04 1.22 -47.81
CA GLY A 80 56.78 0.63 -49.14
C GLY A 80 56.25 1.66 -50.15
N ASP A 81 55.53 1.19 -51.19
CA ASP A 81 54.98 1.98 -52.31
C ASP A 81 54.12 3.19 -51.89
N TYR A 82 53.52 3.11 -50.70
CA TYR A 82 52.67 4.16 -50.13
C TYR A 82 53.38 5.01 -49.07
N SER A 83 54.70 4.89 -48.92
CA SER A 83 55.45 5.68 -47.95
C SER A 83 55.57 7.14 -48.38
N SER A 84 55.70 8.03 -47.39
CA SER A 84 55.90 9.46 -47.63
C SER A 84 57.08 9.74 -48.57
N SER A 85 58.17 8.98 -48.45
CA SER A 85 59.35 9.10 -49.32
C SER A 85 59.06 8.69 -50.76
N GLU A 86 58.41 7.55 -50.97
CA GLU A 86 58.07 7.08 -52.33
C GLU A 86 57.11 8.03 -53.04
N ILE A 87 56.07 8.49 -52.34
CA ILE A 87 55.14 9.48 -52.91
C ILE A 87 55.87 10.81 -53.19
N THR A 88 56.78 11.23 -52.31
CA THR A 88 57.59 12.45 -52.54
C THR A 88 58.48 12.29 -53.78
N SER A 89 59.14 11.14 -53.95
CA SER A 89 59.96 10.84 -55.13
C SER A 89 59.12 10.84 -56.40
N ALA A 90 57.98 10.14 -56.42
CA ALA A 90 57.07 10.14 -57.55
C ALA A 90 56.56 11.55 -57.92
N MET A 91 56.31 12.40 -56.91
CA MET A 91 55.91 13.80 -57.17
C MET A 91 57.07 14.64 -57.74
N LYS A 92 58.32 14.40 -57.32
CA LYS A 92 59.51 15.05 -57.92
C LYS A 92 59.71 14.62 -59.37
N ASP A 93 59.55 13.34 -59.68
CA ASP A 93 59.62 12.84 -61.05
C ASP A 93 58.56 13.51 -61.94
N MET A 94 57.33 13.63 -61.43
CA MET A 94 56.26 14.38 -62.12
C MET A 94 56.58 15.86 -62.29
N ALA A 95 57.22 16.49 -61.31
CA ALA A 95 57.64 17.89 -61.43
C ALA A 95 58.71 18.06 -62.52
N GLY A 96 59.68 17.14 -62.60
CA GLY A 96 60.70 17.10 -63.65
C GLY A 96 60.12 16.93 -65.06
N LEU A 97 59.01 16.21 -65.22
CA LEU A 97 58.29 16.13 -66.50
C LEU A 97 57.60 17.45 -66.89
N LEU A 98 57.30 18.32 -65.91
CA LEU A 98 56.62 19.60 -66.09
C LEU A 98 57.58 20.79 -66.05
N ASP A 99 58.89 20.56 -66.14
CA ASP A 99 59.93 21.56 -65.92
C ASP A 99 59.77 22.82 -66.77
N ASN A 100 59.39 22.63 -68.04
CA ASN A 100 59.14 23.68 -69.03
C ASN A 100 57.67 24.14 -69.06
N GLN A 101 56.84 23.69 -68.11
CA GLN A 101 55.40 23.93 -68.04
C GLN A 101 54.97 24.45 -66.66
N GLN A 102 55.70 25.44 -66.13
CA GLN A 102 55.50 25.99 -64.77
C GLN A 102 54.05 26.39 -64.48
N GLN A 103 53.35 27.04 -65.43
CA GLN A 103 51.95 27.41 -65.23
C GLN A 103 51.02 26.20 -65.06
N LYS A 104 51.32 25.09 -65.76
CA LYS A 104 50.58 23.83 -65.61
C LYS A 104 50.87 23.19 -64.25
N MET A 105 52.12 23.24 -63.79
CA MET A 105 52.51 22.79 -62.44
C MET A 105 51.73 23.56 -61.36
N ALA A 106 51.66 24.90 -61.46
CA ALA A 106 50.88 25.75 -60.55
C ALA A 106 49.38 25.41 -60.57
N ASN A 107 48.80 25.21 -61.76
CA ASN A 107 47.40 24.82 -61.90
C ASN A 107 47.10 23.45 -61.25
N VAL A 108 47.98 22.45 -61.43
CA VAL A 108 47.82 21.13 -60.83
C VAL A 108 47.97 21.20 -59.31
N ALA A 109 48.92 21.96 -58.77
CA ALA A 109 49.06 22.16 -57.32
C ALA A 109 47.79 22.77 -56.73
N ALA A 110 47.21 23.79 -57.38
CA ALA A 110 45.98 24.42 -56.92
C ALA A 110 44.74 23.52 -57.04
N GLU A 111 44.66 22.66 -58.05
CA GLU A 111 43.60 21.64 -58.13
C GLU A 111 43.73 20.58 -57.03
N ARG A 112 44.96 20.14 -56.73
CA ARG A 112 45.19 19.23 -55.60
C ARG A 112 44.77 19.86 -54.27
N GLN A 113 45.13 21.13 -54.04
CA GLN A 113 44.67 21.88 -52.86
C GLN A 113 43.14 21.96 -52.83
N ARG A 114 42.47 22.23 -53.97
CA ARG A 114 41.00 22.25 -54.03
C ARG A 114 40.41 20.92 -53.57
N LEU A 115 40.91 19.80 -54.10
CA LEU A 115 40.43 18.46 -53.74
C LEU A 115 40.61 18.16 -52.25
N VAL A 116 41.76 18.54 -51.68
CA VAL A 116 42.04 18.43 -50.26
C VAL A 116 41.02 19.20 -49.42
N LEU A 117 40.76 20.46 -49.77
CA LEU A 117 39.84 21.34 -49.05
C LEU A 117 38.38 20.84 -49.17
N ASP A 118 38.02 20.33 -50.34
CA ASP A 118 36.70 19.74 -50.61
C ASP A 118 36.47 18.48 -49.75
N LEU A 119 37.46 17.57 -49.71
CA LEU A 119 37.44 16.40 -48.82
C LEU A 119 37.41 16.77 -47.33
N GLY A 120 37.96 17.93 -46.97
CA GLY A 120 37.91 18.50 -45.62
C GLY A 120 36.65 19.30 -45.31
N ASN A 121 35.71 19.43 -46.25
CA ASN A 121 34.51 20.28 -46.15
C ASN A 121 34.83 21.74 -45.77
N ASP A 122 35.86 22.37 -46.36
CA ASP A 122 36.17 23.77 -46.10
C ASP A 122 34.99 24.68 -46.50
N PRO A 123 34.37 25.43 -45.56
CA PRO A 123 33.23 26.30 -45.84
C PRO A 123 33.57 27.46 -46.80
N ASN A 124 34.85 27.78 -46.95
CA ASN A 124 35.37 28.85 -47.79
C ASN A 124 36.17 28.31 -48.99
N LEU A 125 35.86 27.11 -49.47
CA LEU A 125 36.56 26.40 -50.57
C LEU A 125 37.04 27.33 -51.71
N SER A 126 36.14 28.19 -52.22
CA SER A 126 36.46 29.10 -53.32
C SER A 126 37.51 30.15 -52.95
N ALA A 127 37.42 30.73 -51.76
CA ALA A 127 38.36 31.74 -51.28
C ALA A 127 39.71 31.11 -50.92
N SER A 128 39.71 29.99 -50.20
CA SER A 128 40.91 29.23 -49.83
C SER A 128 41.68 28.75 -51.07
N ARG A 129 40.98 28.21 -52.08
CA ARG A 129 41.58 27.84 -53.37
C ARG A 129 42.16 29.06 -54.10
N LYS A 130 41.42 30.16 -54.15
CA LYS A 130 41.87 31.39 -54.84
C LYS A 130 43.15 31.93 -54.20
N SER A 131 43.21 32.02 -52.87
CA SER A 131 44.40 32.44 -52.14
C SER A 131 45.61 31.53 -52.41
N TYR A 132 45.40 30.21 -52.40
CA TYR A 132 46.47 29.26 -52.74
C TYR A 132 46.94 29.42 -54.20
N LYS A 133 46.01 29.56 -55.15
CA LYS A 133 46.31 29.76 -56.58
C LYS A 133 47.13 31.02 -56.81
N THR A 134 46.73 32.14 -56.19
CA THR A 134 47.48 33.40 -56.26
C THR A 134 48.92 33.23 -55.77
N ARG A 135 49.13 32.46 -54.70
CA ARG A 135 50.47 32.19 -54.17
C ARG A 135 51.34 31.40 -55.15
N VAL A 136 50.84 30.30 -55.70
CA VAL A 136 51.62 29.48 -56.64
C VAL A 136 51.83 30.15 -57.99
N ASP A 137 50.90 31.01 -58.45
CA ASP A 137 51.11 31.87 -59.62
C ASP A 137 52.18 32.94 -59.36
N GLY A 138 52.26 33.45 -58.13
CA GLY A 138 53.36 34.34 -57.70
C GLY A 138 54.73 33.72 -57.98
N TYR A 139 54.94 32.45 -57.63
CA TYR A 139 56.21 31.77 -57.91
C TYR A 139 56.52 31.62 -59.40
N VAL A 140 55.50 31.46 -60.25
CA VAL A 140 55.67 31.44 -61.72
C VAL A 140 56.13 32.82 -62.21
N ASN A 141 55.44 33.89 -61.77
CA ASN A 141 55.73 35.25 -62.18
C ASN A 141 57.12 35.73 -61.70
N ASP A 142 57.54 35.30 -60.52
CA ASP A 142 58.83 35.65 -59.91
C ASP A 142 60.00 34.79 -60.46
N GLY A 143 59.73 33.81 -61.31
CA GLY A 143 60.73 32.85 -61.79
C GLY A 143 61.27 31.91 -60.69
N ASN A 144 60.59 31.82 -59.54
CA ASN A 144 61.01 31.01 -58.40
C ASN A 144 60.58 29.54 -58.54
N LYS A 145 61.22 28.86 -59.49
CA LYS A 145 60.95 27.46 -59.83
C LYS A 145 61.06 26.49 -58.64
N SER A 146 62.07 26.69 -57.79
CA SER A 146 62.30 25.83 -56.62
C SER A 146 61.15 25.87 -55.62
N ALA A 147 60.59 27.06 -55.35
CA ALA A 147 59.43 27.20 -54.48
C ALA A 147 58.18 26.57 -55.09
N LEU A 148 57.96 26.74 -56.40
CA LEU A 148 56.83 26.13 -57.10
C LEU A 148 56.90 24.59 -57.09
N GLU A 149 58.07 24.01 -57.36
CA GLU A 149 58.32 22.57 -57.29
C GLU A 149 58.07 22.04 -55.87
N THR A 150 58.56 22.76 -54.86
CA THR A 150 58.34 22.42 -53.45
C THR A 150 56.85 22.39 -53.10
N GLU A 151 56.06 23.40 -53.49
CA GLU A 151 54.61 23.42 -53.27
C GLU A 151 53.89 22.31 -54.05
N PHE A 152 54.27 22.06 -55.30
CA PHE A 152 53.70 21.00 -56.12
C PHE A 152 53.91 19.62 -55.49
N VAL A 153 55.12 19.35 -55.02
CA VAL A 153 55.50 18.10 -54.35
C VAL A 153 54.79 17.97 -53.00
N ASN A 154 54.81 19.01 -52.17
CA ASN A 154 54.16 19.02 -50.87
C ASN A 154 52.65 18.78 -51.00
N MET A 155 51.99 19.43 -51.95
CA MET A 155 50.55 19.26 -52.16
C MET A 155 50.20 17.89 -52.75
N GLY A 156 51.06 17.35 -53.62
CA GLY A 156 50.95 15.97 -54.10
C GLY A 156 51.06 14.96 -52.97
N ARG A 157 52.07 15.10 -52.10
CA ARG A 157 52.22 14.27 -50.90
C ARG A 157 51.02 14.41 -49.97
N TYR A 158 50.55 15.64 -49.74
CA TYR A 158 49.42 15.87 -48.84
C TYR A 158 48.16 15.15 -49.34
N LEU A 159 47.83 15.30 -50.62
CA LEU A 159 46.65 14.66 -51.22
C LEU A 159 46.77 13.13 -51.29
N TRP A 160 47.91 12.59 -51.72
CA TRP A 160 48.04 11.17 -52.03
C TRP A 160 48.55 10.30 -50.86
N HIS A 161 49.15 10.91 -49.85
CA HIS A 161 49.68 10.22 -48.67
C HIS A 161 48.99 10.66 -47.38
N ASP A 162 49.03 11.95 -47.05
CA ASP A 162 48.61 12.44 -45.73
C ASP A 162 47.09 12.34 -45.53
N VAL A 163 46.30 12.71 -46.55
CA VAL A 163 44.83 12.64 -46.52
C VAL A 163 44.31 11.19 -46.40
N PRO A 164 44.71 10.21 -47.24
CA PRO A 164 44.29 8.82 -47.08
C PRO A 164 44.70 8.22 -45.73
N LYS A 165 45.91 8.50 -45.25
CA LYS A 165 46.39 8.06 -43.94
C LYS A 165 45.54 8.61 -42.80
N ALA A 166 45.20 9.90 -42.83
CA ALA A 166 44.32 10.53 -41.85
C ALA A 166 42.90 9.97 -41.92
N GLY A 167 42.35 9.79 -43.13
CA GLY A 167 41.03 9.20 -43.36
C GLY A 167 40.92 7.77 -42.82
N LEU A 168 41.94 6.93 -43.04
CA LEU A 168 42.01 5.58 -42.48
C LEU A 168 42.06 5.59 -40.94
N SER A 169 42.76 6.55 -40.34
CA SER A 169 42.78 6.70 -38.88
C SER A 169 41.40 7.10 -38.34
N ALA A 170 40.77 8.13 -38.91
CA ALA A 170 39.43 8.56 -38.52
C ALA A 170 38.38 7.47 -38.72
N TYR A 171 38.50 6.68 -39.80
CA TYR A 171 37.63 5.55 -40.06
C TYR A 171 37.81 4.42 -39.03
N ALA A 172 39.06 4.07 -38.69
CA ALA A 172 39.37 3.10 -37.64
C ALA A 172 38.80 3.54 -36.27
N ASP A 173 38.94 4.82 -35.93
CA ASP A 173 38.40 5.39 -34.68
C ASP A 173 36.86 5.39 -34.68
N THR A 174 36.23 5.68 -35.81
CA THR A 174 34.77 5.60 -35.96
C THR A 174 34.27 4.16 -35.76
N MET A 175 34.97 3.17 -36.34
CA MET A 175 34.60 1.76 -36.15
C MET A 175 34.82 1.31 -34.70
N ARG A 176 35.89 1.77 -34.04
CA ARG A 176 36.12 1.54 -32.60
C ARG A 176 34.95 2.05 -31.76
N LEU A 177 34.57 3.32 -31.95
CA LEU A 177 33.46 3.93 -31.21
C LEU A 177 32.14 3.18 -31.45
N ARG A 178 31.87 2.74 -32.68
CA ARG A 178 30.68 1.95 -32.99
C ARG A 178 30.71 0.55 -32.36
N ALA A 179 31.88 -0.07 -32.28
CA ALA A 179 32.06 -1.38 -31.66
C ALA A 179 31.88 -1.30 -30.15
N GLU A 180 32.50 -0.31 -29.50
CA GLU A 180 32.34 -0.03 -28.05
C GLU A 180 30.90 0.31 -27.69
N ALA A 181 30.18 1.01 -28.57
CA ALA A 181 28.76 1.31 -28.39
C ALA A 181 27.81 0.11 -28.67
N ASN A 182 28.31 -1.07 -29.07
CA ASN A 182 27.47 -2.20 -29.47
C ASN A 182 26.80 -2.93 -28.28
N GLY A 183 27.39 -2.86 -27.08
CA GLY A 183 26.84 -3.51 -25.89
C GLY A 183 25.52 -2.91 -25.42
N ALA A 184 25.38 -1.58 -25.42
CA ALA A 184 24.17 -0.92 -24.92
C ALA A 184 22.88 -1.27 -25.71
N PRO A 185 22.88 -1.30 -27.06
CA PRO A 185 21.75 -1.82 -27.82
C PRO A 185 21.47 -3.30 -27.57
N MET A 186 22.50 -4.12 -27.31
CA MET A 186 22.29 -5.53 -26.96
C MET A 186 21.51 -5.66 -25.66
N ASN A 187 21.95 -4.99 -24.60
CA ASN A 187 21.30 -5.05 -23.28
C ASN A 187 19.86 -4.54 -23.38
N ARG A 188 19.62 -3.42 -24.08
CA ARG A 188 18.25 -2.91 -24.33
C ARG A 188 17.31 -3.94 -24.96
N GLU A 189 17.83 -4.81 -25.83
CA GLU A 189 17.05 -5.88 -26.48
C GLU A 189 16.96 -7.16 -25.65
N LEU A 190 17.97 -7.47 -24.84
CA LEU A 190 18.04 -8.69 -24.04
C LEU A 190 17.33 -8.54 -22.71
N ASP A 191 17.51 -7.43 -21.99
CA ASP A 191 17.06 -7.24 -20.60
C ASP A 191 15.55 -7.53 -20.43
N PRO A 192 14.64 -7.03 -21.29
CA PRO A 192 13.22 -7.37 -21.16
C PRO A 192 12.93 -8.85 -21.43
N THR A 193 13.71 -9.49 -22.31
CA THR A 193 13.55 -10.91 -22.62
C THR A 193 14.08 -11.78 -21.49
N LEU A 194 15.20 -11.38 -20.87
CA LEU A 194 15.78 -12.04 -19.70
C LEU A 194 14.84 -11.93 -18.49
N ALA A 195 14.30 -10.74 -18.20
CA ALA A 195 13.32 -10.55 -17.12
C ALA A 195 12.08 -11.43 -17.29
N ASN A 196 11.55 -11.56 -18.51
CA ASN A 196 10.42 -12.45 -18.79
C ASN A 196 10.79 -13.93 -18.63
N TRP A 197 12.00 -14.31 -19.05
CA TRP A 197 12.50 -15.68 -18.90
C TRP A 197 12.74 -16.05 -17.43
N GLU A 198 13.24 -15.11 -16.65
CA GLU A 198 13.39 -15.22 -15.20
C GLU A 198 12.03 -15.40 -14.51
N SER A 199 11.05 -14.55 -14.80
CA SER A 199 9.68 -14.68 -14.25
C SER A 199 9.04 -16.02 -14.62
N PHE A 200 9.26 -16.48 -15.85
CA PHE A 200 8.83 -17.81 -16.28
C PHE A 200 9.53 -18.91 -15.47
N THR A 201 10.85 -18.82 -15.28
CA THR A 201 11.63 -19.78 -14.49
C THR A 201 11.14 -19.83 -13.04
N HIS A 202 10.87 -18.69 -12.42
CA HIS A 202 10.32 -18.61 -11.06
C HIS A 202 8.95 -19.30 -10.93
N SER A 203 8.11 -19.19 -11.96
CA SER A 203 6.83 -19.91 -12.01
C SER A 203 7.04 -21.44 -12.08
N ILE A 204 8.04 -21.89 -12.84
CA ILE A 204 8.43 -23.30 -12.88
C ILE A 204 8.97 -23.77 -11.54
N ASP A 205 9.80 -22.96 -10.88
CA ASP A 205 10.38 -23.27 -9.57
C ASP A 205 9.29 -23.41 -8.49
N THR A 206 8.28 -22.53 -8.52
CA THR A 206 7.10 -22.61 -7.64
C THR A 206 6.33 -23.92 -7.84
N LEU A 207 6.09 -24.32 -9.10
CA LEU A 207 5.40 -25.58 -9.41
C LEU A 207 6.16 -26.80 -8.91
N TYR A 208 7.49 -26.80 -9.03
CA TYR A 208 8.32 -27.88 -8.52
C TYR A 208 8.44 -27.89 -7.00
N ALA A 209 8.40 -26.74 -6.34
CA ALA A 209 8.30 -26.67 -4.89
C ALA A 209 7.01 -27.33 -4.39
N ILE A 210 5.86 -27.00 -5.02
CA ILE A 210 4.58 -27.66 -4.73
C ILE A 210 4.68 -29.17 -4.99
N LYS A 211 5.32 -29.59 -6.08
CA LYS A 211 5.53 -31.01 -6.41
C LYS A 211 6.35 -31.74 -5.34
N ALA A 212 7.41 -31.11 -4.82
CA ALA A 212 8.24 -31.66 -3.77
C ALA A 212 7.48 -31.78 -2.43
N ASP A 213 6.65 -30.78 -2.11
CA ASP A 213 5.78 -30.80 -0.92
C ASP A 213 4.72 -31.90 -1.00
N MET A 214 4.12 -32.10 -2.18
CA MET A 214 3.18 -33.19 -2.42
C MET A 214 3.86 -34.55 -2.34
N ALA A 215 5.07 -34.71 -2.86
CA ALA A 215 5.85 -35.95 -2.77
C ALA A 215 6.20 -36.27 -1.30
N THR A 216 6.65 -35.27 -0.54
CA THR A 216 6.94 -35.39 0.90
C THR A 216 5.70 -35.79 1.69
N THR A 217 4.56 -35.14 1.41
CA THR A 217 3.29 -35.47 2.05
C THR A 217 2.85 -36.89 1.70
N LEU A 218 2.96 -37.29 0.44
CA LEU A 218 2.63 -38.64 -0.02
C LEU A 218 3.48 -39.71 0.66
N TYR A 219 4.79 -39.47 0.78
CA TYR A 219 5.69 -40.35 1.52
C TYR A 219 5.27 -40.46 2.98
N GLY A 220 4.99 -39.33 3.64
CA GLY A 220 4.51 -39.31 5.02
C GLY A 220 3.20 -40.07 5.23
N MET A 221 2.25 -39.97 4.28
CA MET A 221 1.00 -40.74 4.30
C MET A 221 1.24 -42.25 4.13
N MET A 222 2.23 -42.65 3.32
CA MET A 222 2.61 -44.04 3.15
C MET A 222 3.25 -44.59 4.44
N GLU A 223 4.17 -43.85 5.07
CA GLU A 223 4.78 -44.21 6.35
C GLU A 223 3.74 -44.42 7.45
N THR A 224 2.82 -43.47 7.64
CA THR A 224 1.73 -43.61 8.62
C THR A 224 0.83 -44.81 8.31
N TYR A 225 0.56 -45.07 7.04
CA TYR A 225 -0.24 -46.22 6.63
C TYR A 225 0.47 -47.55 6.89
N LEU A 226 1.79 -47.62 6.66
CA LEU A 226 2.61 -48.79 6.95
C LEU A 226 2.63 -49.08 8.45
N ALA A 227 2.90 -48.08 9.29
CA ALA A 227 2.90 -48.20 10.74
C ALA A 227 1.53 -48.67 11.29
N PHE A 228 0.43 -48.04 10.84
CA PHE A 228 -0.94 -48.46 11.20
C PHE A 228 -1.20 -49.93 10.84
N ARG A 229 -0.74 -50.37 9.67
CA ARG A 229 -0.98 -51.73 9.17
C ARG A 229 -0.11 -52.76 9.89
N GLU A 230 1.09 -52.40 10.30
CA GLU A 230 1.96 -53.27 11.10
C GLU A 230 1.40 -53.51 12.50
N ASP A 231 0.80 -52.50 13.12
CA ASP A 231 0.18 -52.61 14.45
C ASP A 231 -1.11 -53.48 14.43
N VAL A 232 -1.94 -53.31 13.41
CA VAL A 232 -3.26 -53.97 13.36
C VAL A 232 -3.20 -55.45 12.96
N TYR A 233 -2.18 -55.89 12.21
CA TYR A 233 -2.15 -57.24 11.62
C TYR A 233 -1.13 -58.16 12.31
N GLN A 234 -1.61 -59.29 12.85
CA GLN A 234 -0.80 -60.25 13.63
C GLN A 234 0.37 -60.90 12.87
N ASN A 235 0.39 -60.86 11.54
CA ASN A 235 1.47 -61.45 10.74
C ASN A 235 1.89 -60.55 9.56
N PRO A 236 2.55 -59.40 9.83
CA PRO A 236 2.84 -58.36 8.83
C PRO A 236 3.68 -58.87 7.64
N GLN A 237 4.51 -59.89 7.86
CA GLN A 237 5.40 -60.48 6.85
C GLN A 237 4.65 -61.18 5.70
N GLN A 238 3.40 -61.60 5.92
CA GLN A 238 2.56 -62.27 4.92
C GLN A 238 1.54 -61.34 4.25
N ASP A 239 1.51 -60.05 4.59
CA ASP A 239 0.57 -59.09 4.00
C ASP A 239 1.10 -58.51 2.68
N ASP A 240 0.52 -58.97 1.56
CA ASP A 240 0.89 -58.51 0.21
C ASP A 240 0.63 -57.02 -0.02
N THR A 241 -0.36 -56.42 0.67
CA THR A 241 -0.57 -54.98 0.59
C THR A 241 0.56 -54.25 1.30
N LEU A 242 0.98 -54.71 2.48
CA LEU A 242 2.09 -54.10 3.21
C LEU A 242 3.37 -54.09 2.36
N LYS A 243 3.69 -55.23 1.71
CA LYS A 243 4.81 -55.32 0.75
C LYS A 243 4.66 -54.33 -0.40
N THR A 244 3.47 -54.24 -0.99
CA THR A 244 3.19 -53.33 -2.12
C THR A 244 3.39 -51.87 -1.73
N TYR A 245 2.90 -51.44 -0.57
CA TYR A 245 3.03 -50.06 -0.12
C TYR A 245 4.44 -49.73 0.35
N ARG A 246 5.19 -50.71 0.91
CA ARG A 246 6.61 -50.55 1.23
C ARG A 246 7.43 -50.32 -0.03
N GLN A 247 7.19 -51.10 -1.09
CA GLN A 247 7.81 -50.88 -2.39
C GLN A 247 7.43 -49.51 -2.98
N ARG A 248 6.17 -49.09 -2.86
CA ARG A 248 5.74 -47.76 -3.34
C ARG A 248 6.42 -46.62 -2.59
N ALA A 249 6.59 -46.74 -1.27
CA ALA A 249 7.31 -45.77 -0.47
C ALA A 249 8.78 -45.68 -0.88
N GLN A 250 9.45 -46.83 -1.07
CA GLN A 250 10.83 -46.90 -1.57
C GLN A 250 10.96 -46.27 -2.97
N ASN A 251 10.09 -46.63 -3.92
CA ASN A 251 10.11 -46.05 -5.27
C ASN A 251 9.87 -44.52 -5.24
N LEU A 252 9.06 -44.02 -4.31
CA LEU A 252 8.84 -42.58 -4.15
C LEU A 252 10.07 -41.90 -3.55
N LEU A 253 10.71 -42.52 -2.57
CA LEU A 253 11.95 -42.03 -1.96
C LEU A 253 13.07 -41.93 -3.00
N GLU A 254 13.23 -42.94 -3.85
CA GLU A 254 14.16 -42.91 -4.99
C GLU A 254 13.85 -41.75 -5.95
N LYS A 255 12.57 -41.47 -6.21
CA LYS A 255 12.14 -40.30 -7.02
C LYS A 255 12.36 -38.96 -6.31
N MET A 256 12.44 -38.95 -4.99
CA MET A 256 12.71 -37.77 -4.15
C MET A 256 14.18 -37.42 -4.06
N ARG A 257 15.07 -38.33 -4.48
CA ARG A 257 16.51 -38.04 -4.58
C ARG A 257 16.76 -36.97 -5.65
N PRO A 258 17.70 -36.04 -5.43
CA PRO A 258 18.13 -35.17 -6.49
C PRO A 258 18.91 -35.98 -7.55
N PRO A 259 18.96 -35.50 -8.80
CA PRO A 259 19.88 -36.07 -9.78
C PRO A 259 21.34 -35.94 -9.33
N ARG A 260 22.21 -36.78 -9.91
CA ARG A 260 23.67 -36.67 -9.82
C ARG A 260 24.24 -35.98 -11.05
N LEU A 261 24.85 -34.80 -10.87
CA LEU A 261 25.45 -33.96 -11.89
C LEU A 261 26.93 -34.30 -12.02
N GLY A 262 27.20 -35.41 -12.72
CA GLY A 262 28.53 -35.98 -12.88
C GLY A 262 29.50 -35.18 -13.77
N GLY A 263 29.07 -34.07 -14.37
CA GLY A 263 30.01 -33.17 -15.04
C GLY A 263 29.38 -31.92 -15.64
N LEU A 264 30.10 -30.81 -15.52
CA LEU A 264 29.84 -29.55 -16.21
C LEU A 264 30.98 -29.31 -17.21
N TYR A 265 30.65 -29.07 -18.46
CA TYR A 265 31.61 -28.96 -19.55
C TYR A 265 31.40 -27.68 -20.33
N VAL A 266 32.47 -26.92 -20.50
CA VAL A 266 32.46 -25.74 -21.34
C VAL A 266 33.32 -25.99 -22.58
N THR A 267 32.73 -25.78 -23.75
CA THR A 267 33.45 -25.85 -25.04
C THR A 267 33.40 -24.50 -25.74
N ARG A 268 34.55 -24.05 -26.27
CA ARG A 268 34.72 -22.73 -26.87
C ARG A 268 35.06 -22.86 -28.36
N SER A 269 34.48 -22.01 -29.22
CA SER A 269 34.86 -21.96 -30.63
C SER A 269 36.15 -21.15 -30.81
N ARG A 270 37.18 -21.76 -31.42
CA ARG A 270 38.45 -21.09 -31.77
C ARG A 270 38.31 -20.43 -33.14
N ASP A 271 37.53 -19.38 -33.22
CA ASP A 271 37.49 -18.53 -34.39
C ASP A 271 38.40 -17.33 -34.11
N LYS A 272 39.46 -17.13 -34.91
CA LYS A 272 40.32 -15.92 -34.86
C LYS A 272 39.48 -14.68 -35.22
N SER A 273 38.64 -14.27 -34.28
CA SER A 273 37.55 -13.32 -34.49
C SER A 273 37.36 -12.51 -33.21
N TYR A 274 36.59 -11.43 -33.28
CA TYR A 274 36.34 -10.56 -32.13
C TYR A 274 35.09 -10.97 -31.34
N LYS A 275 34.76 -12.27 -31.42
CA LYS A 275 33.62 -12.92 -30.76
C LYS A 275 34.01 -14.32 -30.30
N SER A 276 33.32 -14.83 -29.29
CA SER A 276 33.43 -16.20 -28.82
C SER A 276 32.06 -16.84 -28.75
N GLN A 277 32.00 -18.13 -29.09
CA GLN A 277 30.85 -18.97 -28.79
C GLN A 277 31.23 -19.93 -27.68
N THR A 278 30.50 -19.84 -26.57
CA THR A 278 30.66 -20.71 -25.40
C THR A 278 29.47 -21.65 -25.32
N LYS A 279 29.71 -22.95 -25.44
CA LYS A 279 28.68 -23.98 -25.28
C LYS A 279 28.86 -24.63 -23.91
N ILE A 280 27.86 -24.43 -23.05
CA ILE A 280 27.73 -25.05 -21.74
C ILE A 280 26.97 -26.36 -21.94
N LYS A 281 27.56 -27.47 -21.52
CA LYS A 281 26.95 -28.80 -21.54
C LYS A 281 27.06 -29.39 -20.15
N TYR A 282 26.02 -30.06 -19.67
CA TYR A 282 26.10 -30.86 -18.46
C TYR A 282 25.81 -32.32 -18.73
N VAL A 283 26.23 -33.18 -17.81
CA VAL A 283 25.85 -34.59 -17.74
C VAL A 283 25.26 -34.81 -16.36
N ALA A 284 24.02 -35.26 -16.34
CA ALA A 284 23.31 -35.59 -15.11
C ALA A 284 22.62 -36.95 -15.24
N LEU A 285 22.53 -37.67 -14.13
CA LEU A 285 21.96 -39.00 -14.03
C LEU A 285 20.94 -39.02 -12.90
N HIS A 286 19.79 -39.63 -13.15
CA HIS A 286 18.77 -39.93 -12.14
C HIS A 286 18.04 -41.18 -12.66
N ASP A 287 17.69 -42.12 -11.79
CA ASP A 287 17.15 -43.43 -12.21
C ASP A 287 15.86 -43.30 -13.03
N GLU A 288 15.10 -42.24 -12.78
CA GLU A 288 13.84 -41.90 -13.45
C GLU A 288 13.98 -40.77 -14.48
N GLY A 289 15.21 -40.30 -14.73
CA GLY A 289 15.51 -39.24 -15.70
C GLY A 289 15.51 -37.82 -15.14
N ILE A 290 15.93 -36.87 -15.98
CA ILE A 290 15.99 -35.43 -15.69
C ILE A 290 14.76 -34.75 -16.30
N GLU A 291 13.98 -34.04 -15.49
CA GLU A 291 12.76 -33.37 -15.95
C GLU A 291 13.03 -31.97 -16.50
N GLU A 292 13.98 -31.27 -15.88
CA GLU A 292 14.28 -29.88 -16.18
C GLU A 292 15.72 -29.54 -15.79
N ALA A 293 16.32 -28.60 -16.51
CA ALA A 293 17.54 -27.95 -16.13
C ALA A 293 17.46 -26.45 -16.35
N SER A 294 18.09 -25.72 -15.44
CA SER A 294 18.24 -24.28 -15.51
C SER A 294 19.73 -23.91 -15.54
N VAL A 295 20.03 -22.77 -16.15
CA VAL A 295 21.38 -22.24 -16.24
C VAL A 295 21.43 -20.82 -15.73
N ASN A 296 22.52 -20.47 -15.08
CA ASN A 296 22.85 -19.11 -14.70
C ASN A 296 24.23 -18.78 -15.27
N TRP A 297 24.43 -17.54 -15.71
CA TRP A 297 25.74 -17.08 -16.16
C TRP A 297 25.94 -15.61 -15.81
N VAL A 298 27.18 -15.25 -15.51
CA VAL A 298 27.61 -13.87 -15.24
C VAL A 298 28.88 -13.57 -16.00
N GLU A 299 28.85 -12.53 -16.82
CA GLU A 299 30.02 -12.04 -17.56
C GLU A 299 30.86 -11.12 -16.66
N GLY A 300 32.18 -11.16 -16.81
CA GLY A 300 33.13 -10.35 -16.04
C GLY A 300 33.46 -10.89 -14.64
N SER A 301 33.05 -12.12 -14.32
CA SER A 301 33.31 -12.77 -13.03
C SER A 301 34.07 -14.07 -13.21
N THR A 302 35.11 -14.27 -12.40
CA THR A 302 35.84 -15.54 -12.23
C THR A 302 35.41 -16.29 -10.97
N SER A 303 34.38 -15.80 -10.28
CA SER A 303 33.91 -16.43 -9.04
C SER A 303 33.34 -17.82 -9.32
N THR A 304 33.93 -18.83 -8.69
CA THR A 304 33.34 -20.14 -8.45
C THR A 304 32.57 -20.21 -7.13
N SER A 305 32.59 -19.12 -6.33
CA SER A 305 32.04 -19.12 -4.98
C SER A 305 30.53 -19.31 -4.98
N ALA A 306 30.04 -20.05 -3.98
CA ALA A 306 28.61 -20.20 -3.74
C ALA A 306 27.90 -18.87 -3.48
N TYR A 307 28.64 -17.83 -3.08
CA TYR A 307 28.16 -16.50 -2.68
C TYR A 307 27.99 -15.51 -3.83
N SER A 308 28.54 -15.79 -5.01
CA SER A 308 28.47 -14.87 -6.13
C SER A 308 28.55 -15.65 -7.43
N PRO A 309 27.39 -15.82 -8.07
CA PRO A 309 27.07 -14.83 -9.08
C PRO A 309 25.73 -14.19 -8.75
N GLY A 310 25.70 -12.86 -8.58
CA GLY A 310 24.44 -12.14 -8.70
C GLY A 310 23.79 -12.50 -10.04
N GLY A 311 22.57 -13.01 -10.01
CA GLY A 311 21.81 -13.34 -11.21
C GLY A 311 20.92 -14.56 -11.03
N SER A 312 19.82 -14.57 -11.77
CA SER A 312 18.78 -15.58 -11.64
C SER A 312 19.06 -16.82 -12.50
N PHE A 313 18.49 -17.96 -12.12
CA PHE A 313 18.48 -19.15 -12.96
C PHE A 313 17.47 -18.99 -14.09
N TYR A 314 17.81 -19.53 -15.26
CA TYR A 314 16.97 -19.52 -16.45
C TYR A 314 16.71 -20.94 -16.91
N THR A 315 15.44 -21.38 -16.86
CA THR A 315 15.08 -22.74 -17.29
C THR A 315 15.37 -22.95 -18.77
N ILE A 316 16.10 -24.02 -19.10
CA ILE A 316 16.35 -24.46 -20.48
C ILE A 316 15.52 -25.70 -20.83
N GLY A 317 14.55 -26.08 -19.99
CA GLY A 317 13.70 -27.25 -20.18
C GLY A 317 14.49 -28.54 -20.01
N ASP A 318 14.31 -29.50 -20.91
CA ASP A 318 14.99 -30.81 -20.91
C ASP A 318 16.34 -30.80 -21.66
N ARG A 319 16.84 -29.61 -22.03
CA ARG A 319 18.06 -29.48 -22.83
C ARG A 319 19.31 -29.76 -22.01
N SER A 320 20.18 -30.62 -22.53
CA SER A 320 21.50 -30.89 -21.93
C SER A 320 22.58 -29.84 -22.21
N ASN A 321 22.26 -28.78 -22.95
CA ASN A 321 23.24 -27.73 -23.30
C ASN A 321 22.60 -26.39 -23.68
N MET A 322 23.36 -25.31 -23.47
CA MET A 322 23.07 -23.95 -23.91
C MET A 322 24.27 -23.35 -24.64
N LYS A 323 24.02 -22.41 -25.55
CA LYS A 323 25.05 -21.61 -26.23
C LYS A 323 24.94 -20.15 -25.79
N LEU A 324 26.06 -19.58 -25.40
CA LEU A 324 26.26 -18.17 -25.12
C LEU A 324 27.22 -17.57 -26.16
N TRP A 325 26.97 -16.32 -26.54
CA TRP A 325 27.86 -15.58 -27.43
C TRP A 325 28.37 -14.34 -26.71
N THR A 326 29.68 -14.23 -26.60
CA THR A 326 30.36 -13.04 -26.06
C THR A 326 31.18 -12.38 -27.17
N PHE A 327 31.52 -11.12 -27.00
CA PHE A 327 32.31 -10.36 -27.96
C PHE A 327 33.15 -9.30 -27.26
N LYS A 328 34.14 -8.78 -28.00
CA LYS A 328 35.01 -7.70 -27.54
C LYS A 328 34.24 -6.40 -27.43
N GLU A 329 34.16 -5.84 -26.23
CA GLU A 329 33.49 -4.57 -25.96
C GLU A 329 34.47 -3.40 -26.03
N THR A 330 35.69 -3.56 -25.51
CA THR A 330 36.67 -2.47 -25.48
C THR A 330 37.91 -2.78 -26.29
N ALA A 331 38.62 -1.76 -26.80
CA ALA A 331 39.80 -1.95 -27.63
C ALA A 331 40.94 -2.75 -26.96
N GLY A 332 41.05 -2.69 -25.63
CA GLY A 332 42.07 -3.41 -24.85
C GLY A 332 41.65 -4.81 -24.39
N GLU A 333 40.37 -5.17 -24.52
CA GLU A 333 39.87 -6.47 -24.08
C GLU A 333 40.32 -7.59 -25.02
N GLN A 334 40.97 -8.61 -24.47
CA GLN A 334 41.38 -9.81 -25.18
C GLN A 334 40.59 -11.06 -24.77
N THR A 335 40.11 -11.05 -23.53
CA THR A 335 39.41 -12.16 -22.88
C THR A 335 38.25 -11.64 -22.08
N LYS A 336 37.22 -12.47 -21.92
CA LYS A 336 36.05 -12.21 -21.09
C LYS A 336 35.82 -13.36 -20.12
N ASP A 337 35.84 -13.05 -18.83
CA ASP A 337 35.56 -14.03 -17.78
C ASP A 337 34.07 -14.33 -17.70
N LEU A 338 33.74 -15.57 -17.38
CA LEU A 338 32.38 -16.08 -17.32
C LEU A 338 32.25 -17.03 -16.12
N SER A 339 31.35 -16.73 -15.21
CA SER A 339 30.88 -17.68 -14.20
C SER A 339 29.61 -18.34 -14.71
N VAL A 340 29.50 -19.66 -14.57
CA VAL A 340 28.36 -20.46 -15.03
C VAL A 340 27.90 -21.38 -13.91
N ALA A 341 26.59 -21.49 -13.73
CA ALA A 341 25.98 -22.51 -12.90
C ALA A 341 24.93 -23.28 -13.71
N VAL A 342 24.84 -24.59 -13.46
CA VAL A 342 23.78 -25.45 -13.96
C VAL A 342 23.06 -26.06 -12.78
N ARG A 343 21.73 -25.96 -12.78
CA ARG A 343 20.83 -26.62 -11.84
C ARG A 343 20.04 -27.67 -12.61
N VAL A 344 20.08 -28.92 -12.18
CA VAL A 344 19.27 -30.01 -12.75
C VAL A 344 18.23 -30.46 -11.77
N ARG A 345 17.09 -30.92 -12.27
CA ARG A 345 15.92 -31.26 -11.46
C ARG A 345 15.38 -32.65 -11.80
N GLY A 346 15.12 -33.41 -10.74
CA GLY A 346 14.55 -34.76 -10.81
C GLY A 346 13.01 -34.76 -10.86
N PRO A 347 12.40 -35.95 -10.92
CA PRO A 347 10.95 -36.14 -11.08
C PRO A 347 10.09 -35.49 -10.02
N THR A 348 10.56 -35.34 -8.78
CA THR A 348 9.77 -34.78 -7.67
C THR A 348 10.04 -33.31 -7.42
N GLY A 349 11.00 -32.71 -8.13
CA GLY A 349 11.41 -31.32 -7.93
C GLY A 349 12.71 -31.13 -7.16
N ALA A 350 13.31 -32.20 -6.61
CA ALA A 350 14.64 -32.14 -6.01
C ALA A 350 15.69 -31.70 -7.03
N THR A 351 16.58 -30.80 -6.61
CA THR A 351 17.59 -30.19 -7.49
C THR A 351 19.00 -30.48 -7.02
N GLN A 352 19.94 -30.48 -7.97
CA GLN A 352 21.36 -30.39 -7.70
C GLN A 352 21.98 -29.30 -8.59
N THR A 353 22.93 -28.54 -8.06
CA THR A 353 23.60 -27.45 -8.76
C THR A 353 25.10 -27.71 -8.87
N ARG A 354 25.71 -27.39 -10.01
CA ARG A 354 27.18 -27.35 -10.17
C ARG A 354 27.61 -26.05 -10.81
N ARG A 355 28.75 -25.50 -10.37
CA ARG A 355 29.27 -24.20 -10.82
C ARG A 355 30.66 -24.34 -11.43
N MET A 356 31.01 -23.41 -12.31
CA MET A 356 32.31 -23.34 -12.96
C MET A 356 32.61 -21.91 -13.41
N ALA A 357 33.85 -21.49 -13.23
CA ALA A 357 34.37 -20.28 -13.86
C ALA A 357 35.20 -20.65 -15.10
N THR A 358 35.13 -19.83 -16.14
CA THR A 358 35.80 -20.05 -17.40
C THR A 358 36.10 -18.72 -18.08
N THR A 359 37.09 -18.66 -18.95
CA THR A 359 37.48 -17.43 -19.67
C THR A 359 37.37 -17.62 -21.18
N SER A 360 36.67 -16.74 -21.88
CA SER A 360 36.50 -16.77 -23.33
C SER A 360 37.45 -15.80 -24.02
N THR A 361 38.21 -16.25 -25.04
CA THR A 361 39.03 -15.34 -25.86
C THR A 361 38.13 -14.59 -26.84
N VAL A 362 38.15 -13.25 -26.80
CA VAL A 362 37.32 -12.38 -27.66
C VAL A 362 38.16 -11.52 -28.61
N ASP A 363 39.46 -11.78 -28.73
CA ASP A 363 40.35 -11.10 -29.67
C ASP A 363 41.23 -12.11 -30.43
N PRO A 364 41.46 -11.93 -31.76
CA PRO A 364 42.33 -12.78 -32.54
C PRO A 364 43.78 -12.91 -32.02
N ASP A 365 44.28 -11.87 -31.36
CA ASP A 365 45.61 -11.80 -30.77
C ASP A 365 45.61 -12.17 -29.27
N GLY A 366 44.43 -12.50 -28.72
CA GLY A 366 44.29 -12.94 -27.34
C GLY A 366 44.97 -14.29 -27.09
N PRO A 367 45.18 -14.66 -25.81
CA PRO A 367 45.79 -15.94 -25.46
C PRO A 367 45.01 -17.08 -26.10
N SER A 368 45.73 -18.07 -26.64
CA SER A 368 45.11 -19.27 -27.16
C SER A 368 44.45 -20.02 -26.01
N SER A 369 43.15 -19.77 -25.78
CA SER A 369 42.34 -20.80 -25.17
C SER A 369 42.45 -22.01 -26.08
N GLY A 370 42.96 -23.13 -25.56
CA GLY A 370 43.03 -24.36 -26.35
C GLY A 370 41.64 -24.67 -26.93
N ARG A 371 41.57 -25.47 -28.01
CA ARG A 371 40.36 -26.28 -28.23
C ARG A 371 40.33 -27.30 -27.10
N GLY A 372 39.92 -26.84 -25.93
CA GLY A 372 39.87 -27.60 -24.71
C GLY A 372 38.40 -27.74 -24.34
N LEU A 373 37.98 -28.98 -24.17
CA LEU A 373 37.03 -29.27 -23.12
C LEU A 373 37.71 -28.78 -21.84
N GLU A 374 37.22 -27.70 -21.25
CA GLU A 374 37.52 -27.47 -19.85
C GLU A 374 36.62 -28.49 -19.14
N ALA A 375 37.19 -29.63 -18.75
CA ALA A 375 36.54 -30.55 -17.85
C ALA A 375 36.24 -29.75 -16.58
N GLY A 376 34.96 -29.68 -16.19
CA GLY A 376 34.52 -28.92 -15.04
C GLY A 376 35.19 -29.36 -13.75
N ALA A 377 34.90 -28.60 -12.69
CA ALA A 377 35.36 -28.79 -11.31
C ALA A 377 35.77 -30.25 -11.05
N THR A 378 37.04 -30.47 -10.74
CA THR A 378 37.59 -31.78 -10.38
C THR A 378 36.76 -32.44 -9.28
N ASP A 379 36.91 -33.76 -9.10
CA ASP A 379 36.34 -34.51 -7.99
C ASP A 379 36.49 -33.69 -6.69
N ASP A 380 35.37 -33.40 -6.05
CA ASP A 380 35.28 -32.67 -4.79
C ASP A 380 35.75 -33.58 -3.67
N ASP A 381 36.93 -33.26 -3.12
CA ASP A 381 37.56 -34.00 -2.02
C ASP A 381 37.12 -33.46 -0.65
N THR A 382 36.24 -32.46 -0.60
CA THR A 382 35.77 -31.86 0.65
C THR A 382 34.46 -32.50 1.10
N SER A 383 34.45 -33.06 2.31
CA SER A 383 33.19 -33.50 2.91
C SER A 383 32.29 -32.29 3.17
N PRO A 384 30.96 -32.41 2.98
CA PRO A 384 30.04 -31.33 3.24
C PRO A 384 30.10 -30.88 4.71
N VAL A 385 29.65 -29.66 5.00
CA VAL A 385 29.42 -29.21 6.39
C VAL A 385 27.93 -29.27 6.65
N ALA A 386 27.51 -30.04 7.65
CA ALA A 386 26.11 -30.15 8.05
C ALA A 386 25.93 -29.77 9.52
N ASP A 387 24.79 -29.14 9.81
CA ASP A 387 24.28 -28.92 11.15
C ASP A 387 22.80 -29.32 11.25
N ALA A 388 22.42 -29.84 12.42
CA ALA A 388 21.10 -30.38 12.70
C ALA A 388 20.43 -29.57 13.81
N SER A 389 19.21 -29.12 13.56
CA SER A 389 18.39 -28.51 14.60
C SER A 389 16.99 -29.13 14.63
N LEU A 390 16.47 -29.30 15.85
CA LEU A 390 15.05 -29.52 16.04
C LEU A 390 14.35 -28.16 15.95
N PRO A 391 13.18 -28.04 15.31
CA PRO A 391 12.42 -26.81 15.32
C PRO A 391 12.15 -26.40 16.78
N ALA A 392 12.53 -25.19 17.16
CA ALA A 392 11.79 -24.49 18.20
C ALA A 392 10.34 -24.40 17.70
N TYR A 393 9.36 -24.71 18.56
CA TYR A 393 7.95 -24.52 18.24
C TYR A 393 7.67 -23.00 18.14
N GLU A 394 8.10 -22.39 17.04
CA GLU A 394 7.62 -21.12 16.53
C GLU A 394 7.19 -21.37 15.09
N GLU A 395 5.91 -21.11 14.81
CA GLU A 395 5.47 -20.94 13.45
C GLU A 395 6.26 -19.79 12.83
N ALA A 396 6.75 -20.03 11.63
CA ALA A 396 7.54 -19.07 10.88
C ALA A 396 6.69 -17.82 10.59
N ASP A 397 7.16 -16.66 11.07
CA ASP A 397 7.08 -15.44 10.28
C ASP A 397 8.51 -14.95 10.00
N VAL A 398 8.88 -14.96 8.72
CA VAL A 398 10.25 -14.70 8.26
C VAL A 398 10.40 -13.19 8.09
N GLY A 399 10.65 -12.49 9.21
CA GLY A 399 11.05 -11.08 9.28
C GLY A 399 12.55 -10.84 9.06
N GLU A 400 12.92 -9.59 8.77
CA GLU A 400 14.13 -9.09 8.09
C GLU A 400 15.42 -8.91 8.94
N GLY A 401 16.57 -8.74 8.24
CA GLY A 401 17.84 -8.15 8.73
C GLY A 401 18.81 -9.16 9.36
N SER A 402 20.14 -9.18 9.16
CA SER A 402 21.13 -8.22 8.68
C SER A 402 22.36 -8.95 8.11
N ALA A 403 23.12 -8.30 7.24
CA ALA A 403 24.27 -8.86 6.51
C ALA A 403 25.63 -8.42 7.09
N GLY A 404 26.64 -9.31 6.98
CA GLY A 404 28.08 -9.07 7.23
C GLY A 404 28.58 -9.79 8.49
N THR A 405 29.72 -10.48 8.56
CA THR A 405 30.92 -10.56 7.70
C THR A 405 31.71 -11.82 8.10
N GLY A 406 32.21 -12.60 7.13
CA GLY A 406 33.36 -13.53 7.24
C GLY A 406 33.57 -14.34 8.53
N GLY A 407 32.92 -15.49 8.62
CA GLY A 407 33.16 -16.51 9.65
C GLY A 407 31.99 -17.48 9.70
N LEU A 408 32.28 -18.77 9.77
CA LEU A 408 31.30 -19.87 9.88
C LEU A 408 30.32 -19.59 11.05
N GLN A 409 29.10 -19.16 10.76
CA GLN A 409 28.02 -19.07 11.74
C GLN A 409 26.97 -20.12 11.42
N VAL A 410 26.94 -21.15 12.27
CA VAL A 410 25.84 -22.09 12.38
C VAL A 410 24.70 -21.36 13.11
N ASN A 411 23.70 -20.90 12.35
CA ASN A 411 22.49 -20.32 12.92
C ASN A 411 21.43 -21.42 13.08
N ILE A 412 21.37 -21.97 14.29
CA ILE A 412 20.15 -22.54 14.87
C ILE A 412 19.37 -21.35 15.42
N SER A 413 18.51 -20.75 14.60
CA SER A 413 17.66 -19.63 15.05
C SER A 413 16.61 -20.16 16.04
N GLY A 414 16.47 -19.66 17.27
CA GLY A 414 17.12 -18.49 17.87
C GLY A 414 17.73 -18.80 19.23
N PHE A 415 18.99 -18.44 19.39
CA PHE A 415 19.56 -17.83 20.60
C PHE A 415 20.73 -16.95 20.12
N GLY A 416 20.78 -15.70 20.58
CA GLY A 416 21.79 -14.73 20.16
C GLY A 416 23.21 -15.20 20.46
N GLU A 417 24.14 -14.82 19.59
CA GLU A 417 25.57 -14.97 19.80
C GLU A 417 26.00 -14.41 21.16
N SER A 418 26.43 -15.28 22.06
CA SER A 418 27.74 -15.22 22.73
C SER A 418 27.79 -16.21 23.89
N GLN A 419 28.99 -16.75 24.07
CA GLN A 419 29.46 -17.57 25.19
C GLN A 419 29.27 -19.09 25.11
N GLU A 420 30.42 -19.70 25.31
CA GLU A 420 30.75 -21.12 25.46
C GLU A 420 30.17 -21.73 26.75
N ASP A 421 29.15 -21.13 27.35
CA ASP A 421 28.61 -21.56 28.64
C ASP A 421 27.07 -21.57 28.66
N SER A 422 26.52 -22.76 28.89
CA SER A 422 25.16 -23.05 29.40
C SER A 422 23.93 -22.87 28.50
N TYR A 423 23.58 -23.84 27.63
CA TYR A 423 22.15 -24.13 27.34
C TYR A 423 21.92 -25.63 27.06
N THR A 424 21.39 -26.32 28.07
CA THR A 424 21.01 -27.75 28.08
C THR A 424 19.49 -27.92 28.01
N GLU A 425 18.78 -27.12 27.21
CA GLU A 425 17.33 -27.23 27.14
C GLU A 425 16.92 -28.34 26.17
N ALA A 426 16.18 -29.32 26.69
CA ALA A 426 15.55 -30.36 25.89
C ALA A 426 14.51 -29.74 24.95
N ALA A 427 14.42 -30.26 23.73
CA ALA A 427 13.28 -30.02 22.86
C ALA A 427 12.09 -30.86 23.34
N TRP A 428 10.86 -30.38 23.13
CA TRP A 428 9.64 -31.06 23.58
C TRP A 428 8.70 -31.30 22.40
N THR A 429 7.99 -32.43 22.42
CA THR A 429 6.93 -32.77 21.46
C THR A 429 5.72 -33.32 22.20
N ASN A 430 4.52 -33.04 21.71
CA ASN A 430 3.28 -33.66 22.15
C ASN A 430 2.74 -34.69 21.15
N ASP A 431 3.51 -34.98 20.10
CA ASP A 431 3.19 -36.04 19.15
C ASP A 431 4.15 -37.22 19.34
N PRO A 432 3.65 -38.37 19.84
CA PRO A 432 4.49 -39.55 20.05
C PRO A 432 4.82 -40.29 18.75
N SER A 433 4.18 -39.92 17.64
CA SER A 433 4.23 -40.66 16.38
C SER A 433 5.09 -40.00 15.30
N GLN A 434 5.47 -38.73 15.49
CA GLN A 434 6.30 -37.99 14.54
C GLN A 434 7.30 -37.05 15.21
N ILE A 435 8.43 -36.84 14.53
CA ILE A 435 9.45 -35.85 14.88
C ILE A 435 9.69 -35.01 13.63
N ARG A 436 9.66 -33.68 13.80
CA ARG A 436 10.06 -32.74 12.75
C ARG A 436 11.49 -32.29 13.05
N PHE A 437 12.31 -32.17 12.02
CA PHE A 437 13.69 -31.71 12.16
C PHE A 437 14.10 -30.91 10.93
N HIS A 438 15.10 -30.05 11.12
CA HIS A 438 15.69 -29.26 10.06
C HIS A 438 17.18 -29.58 9.95
N ILE A 439 17.68 -29.67 8.72
CA ILE A 439 19.10 -29.84 8.43
C ILE A 439 19.53 -28.66 7.58
N THR A 440 20.60 -27.99 8.00
CA THR A 440 21.29 -27.02 7.16
C THR A 440 22.61 -27.64 6.76
N ALA A 441 22.83 -27.78 5.47
CA ALA A 441 24.08 -28.31 4.95
C ALA A 441 24.61 -27.47 3.79
N TYR A 442 25.93 -27.42 3.67
CA TYR A 442 26.63 -26.62 2.68
C TYR A 442 27.74 -27.42 2.03
N ASP A 443 27.80 -27.30 0.72
CA ASP A 443 28.87 -27.80 -0.13
C ASP A 443 29.04 -26.82 -1.32
N SER A 444 30.25 -26.29 -1.50
CA SER A 444 30.50 -25.28 -2.53
C SER A 444 30.71 -25.83 -3.94
N GLU A 445 30.98 -27.13 -4.07
CA GLU A 445 31.56 -27.71 -5.29
C GLU A 445 30.56 -28.64 -5.99
N SER A 446 30.00 -29.59 -5.24
CA SER A 446 29.14 -30.67 -5.71
C SER A 446 27.68 -30.58 -5.21
N ASP A 447 27.38 -29.61 -4.33
CA ASP A 447 26.06 -29.40 -3.70
C ASP A 447 25.62 -30.63 -2.88
N ILE A 448 24.49 -30.52 -2.19
CA ILE A 448 24.02 -31.57 -1.28
C ILE A 448 23.19 -32.62 -2.03
N TYR A 449 23.66 -33.87 -2.04
CA TYR A 449 22.95 -34.99 -2.66
C TYR A 449 21.89 -35.59 -1.76
N GLY A 450 22.18 -35.84 -0.48
CA GLY A 450 21.32 -36.68 0.37
C GLY A 450 21.38 -36.29 1.83
N HIS A 451 20.30 -36.56 2.56
CA HIS A 451 20.29 -36.46 4.02
C HIS A 451 19.82 -37.79 4.60
N GLU A 452 20.47 -38.21 5.67
CA GLU A 452 20.05 -39.36 6.45
C GLU A 452 19.88 -38.95 7.91
N TYR A 453 18.98 -39.64 8.60
CA TYR A 453 18.75 -39.46 10.02
C TYR A 453 18.66 -40.80 10.73
N ALA A 454 19.04 -40.82 12.00
CA ALA A 454 18.85 -41.91 12.92
C ALA A 454 18.25 -41.39 14.23
N LEU A 455 17.62 -42.28 14.99
CA LEU A 455 17.02 -41.96 16.29
C LEU A 455 17.51 -42.96 17.33
N GLY A 456 17.98 -42.44 18.47
CA GLY A 456 18.37 -43.27 19.59
C GLY A 456 17.86 -42.76 20.92
N SER A 457 17.79 -43.65 21.90
CA SER A 457 17.50 -43.31 23.30
C SER A 457 18.73 -42.75 24.05
N SER A 458 19.89 -42.73 23.38
CA SER A 458 21.14 -42.16 23.85
C SER A 458 21.79 -41.28 22.78
N LYS A 459 22.66 -40.35 23.19
CA LYS A 459 23.32 -39.40 22.27
C LYS A 459 24.14 -40.15 21.23
N GLY A 460 23.75 -40.04 19.95
CA GLY A 460 24.39 -40.75 18.83
C GLY A 460 23.90 -42.20 18.63
N GLY A 461 22.97 -42.67 19.45
CA GLY A 461 22.36 -44.00 19.29
C GLY A 461 21.46 -44.08 18.05
N THR A 462 21.26 -45.31 17.58
CA THR A 462 20.38 -45.65 16.44
C THR A 462 19.38 -46.75 16.79
N ASP A 463 19.18 -47.00 18.09
CA ASP A 463 18.40 -48.11 18.65
C ASP A 463 16.88 -47.97 18.47
N VAL A 464 16.39 -46.74 18.26
CA VAL A 464 14.96 -46.48 18.01
C VAL A 464 14.67 -46.50 16.51
N ARG A 465 15.56 -45.92 15.71
CA ARG A 465 15.54 -46.01 14.25
C ARG A 465 16.96 -45.93 13.72
N ASP A 466 17.34 -46.94 12.93
CA ASP A 466 18.63 -46.97 12.25
C ASP A 466 18.71 -45.90 11.15
N TRP A 467 19.91 -45.63 10.63
CA TRP A 467 20.15 -44.67 9.57
C TRP A 467 19.17 -44.88 8.41
N THR A 468 18.31 -43.88 8.22
CA THR A 468 17.23 -43.87 7.25
C THR A 468 17.34 -42.59 6.43
N GLU A 469 17.15 -42.71 5.12
CA GLU A 469 17.14 -41.54 4.24
C GLU A 469 15.96 -40.62 4.58
N ALA A 470 16.25 -39.33 4.70
CA ALA A 470 15.28 -38.34 5.07
C ALA A 470 14.45 -37.93 3.85
N ALA A 471 13.14 -38.16 3.91
CA ALA A 471 12.19 -37.57 2.98
C ALA A 471 11.75 -36.18 3.50
N GLY A 472 11.81 -35.18 2.63
CA GLY A 472 11.53 -33.81 3.06
C GLY A 472 11.63 -32.78 1.94
N ARG A 473 11.23 -31.56 2.29
CA ARG A 473 11.35 -30.42 1.40
C ARG A 473 12.77 -29.87 1.46
N ARG A 474 13.41 -29.76 0.30
CA ARG A 474 14.64 -29.00 0.11
C ARG A 474 14.27 -27.57 -0.29
N THR A 475 14.85 -26.60 0.40
CA THR A 475 14.84 -25.21 -0.01
C THR A 475 16.27 -24.72 -0.06
N ASN A 476 16.65 -24.15 -1.21
CA ASN A 476 17.91 -23.43 -1.30
C ASN A 476 17.75 -22.17 -0.44
N ALA A 477 18.54 -22.01 0.62
CA ALA A 477 18.37 -20.92 1.58
C ALA A 477 18.79 -19.53 1.04
N GLY A 478 18.82 -19.35 -0.28
CA GLY A 478 19.49 -18.20 -0.91
C GLY A 478 19.02 -17.81 -2.32
N GLU A 479 17.80 -18.11 -2.76
CA GLU A 479 17.28 -17.43 -3.98
C GLU A 479 17.06 -15.93 -3.76
N ASN A 480 16.83 -15.49 -2.52
CA ASN A 480 16.64 -14.06 -2.16
C ASN A 480 17.72 -13.48 -1.22
N ARG A 481 18.67 -14.29 -0.76
CA ARG A 481 19.70 -13.86 0.20
C ARG A 481 21.04 -14.31 -0.36
N GLY A 482 21.92 -13.37 -0.69
CA GLY A 482 23.28 -13.62 -1.23
C GLY A 482 24.24 -14.36 -0.30
N ALA A 483 23.73 -15.27 0.55
CA ALA A 483 24.48 -16.28 1.26
C ALA A 483 24.39 -17.58 0.45
N GLY A 484 25.54 -18.20 0.18
CA GLY A 484 25.69 -19.32 -0.75
C GLY A 484 24.86 -20.56 -0.42
N ALA A 485 24.98 -21.55 -1.30
CA ALA A 485 24.27 -22.83 -1.39
C ALA A 485 24.14 -23.63 -0.07
N ASN A 486 23.40 -23.10 0.89
CA ASN A 486 22.90 -23.80 2.05
C ASN A 486 21.64 -24.53 1.60
N THR A 487 21.70 -25.86 1.59
CA THR A 487 20.49 -26.68 1.53
C THR A 487 19.87 -26.61 2.92
N TYR A 488 18.70 -25.96 3.01
CA TYR A 488 17.82 -26.11 4.14
C TYR A 488 16.85 -27.23 3.82
N PHE A 489 16.85 -28.26 4.65
CA PHE A 489 16.02 -29.44 4.49
C PHE A 489 15.08 -29.57 5.67
N LYS A 490 13.78 -29.68 5.38
CA LYS A 490 12.74 -29.95 6.37
C LYS A 490 12.28 -31.40 6.28
N GLY A 491 12.68 -32.20 7.26
CA GLY A 491 12.35 -33.61 7.39
C GLY A 491 11.23 -33.86 8.40
N ILE A 492 10.51 -34.95 8.20
CA ILE A 492 9.56 -35.50 9.18
C ILE A 492 9.83 -36.99 9.32
N ALA A 493 10.27 -37.43 10.50
CA ALA A 493 10.27 -38.83 10.88
C ALA A 493 8.87 -39.21 11.37
N ARG A 494 8.30 -40.32 10.90
CA ARG A 494 6.95 -40.81 11.28
C ARG A 494 7.00 -42.26 11.75
N GLY A 495 5.88 -42.77 12.25
CA GLY A 495 5.72 -44.19 12.59
C GLY A 495 6.57 -44.59 13.80
N MET A 496 6.61 -43.73 14.80
CA MET A 496 7.32 -43.96 16.06
C MET A 496 6.32 -44.14 17.20
N SER A 497 6.81 -44.59 18.35
CA SER A 497 6.04 -44.64 19.60
C SER A 497 6.97 -44.12 20.70
N LEU A 498 7.03 -42.79 20.83
CA LEU A 498 7.84 -42.15 21.85
C LEU A 498 7.21 -42.36 23.23
N GLU A 499 8.02 -42.76 24.20
CA GLU A 499 7.59 -42.95 25.58
C GLU A 499 7.71 -41.62 26.36
N PRO A 500 6.71 -41.25 27.18
CA PRO A 500 6.77 -40.02 27.97
C PRO A 500 8.02 -39.95 28.84
N ASN A 501 8.61 -38.75 28.97
CA ASN A 501 9.84 -38.50 29.76
C ASN A 501 11.11 -39.27 29.34
N THR A 502 11.10 -39.97 28.21
CA THR A 502 12.31 -40.61 27.68
C THR A 502 13.02 -39.63 26.73
N PRO A 503 14.33 -39.35 26.92
CA PRO A 503 15.08 -38.51 26.00
C PRO A 503 15.44 -39.28 24.73
N TYR A 504 15.10 -38.70 23.59
CA TYR A 504 15.44 -39.21 22.26
C TYR A 504 16.41 -38.25 21.57
N TYR A 505 17.36 -38.78 20.81
CA TYR A 505 18.37 -37.98 20.11
C TYR A 505 18.26 -38.21 18.61
N VAL A 506 18.00 -37.16 17.86
CA VAL A 506 18.06 -37.19 16.39
C VAL A 506 19.52 -37.00 15.98
N SER A 507 20.07 -37.99 15.29
CA SER A 507 21.36 -37.92 14.63
C SER A 507 21.13 -37.69 13.15
N VAL A 508 21.89 -36.81 12.50
CA VAL A 508 21.82 -36.60 11.05
C VAL A 508 23.21 -36.64 10.44
N ARG A 509 23.25 -37.02 9.16
CA ARG A 509 24.41 -36.86 8.30
C ARG A 509 23.96 -36.49 6.89
N THR A 510 24.86 -35.85 6.16
CA THR A 510 24.57 -35.37 4.80
C THR A 510 25.62 -35.90 3.83
N GLU A 511 25.17 -36.31 2.64
CA GLU A 511 26.00 -36.76 1.51
C GLU A 511 26.05 -35.65 0.45
N ASN A 512 27.24 -35.31 -0.05
CA ASN A 512 27.39 -34.37 -1.17
C ASN A 512 27.30 -35.08 -2.55
N GLY A 513 27.42 -34.31 -3.63
CA GLY A 513 27.31 -34.81 -5.00
C GLY A 513 28.34 -35.87 -5.41
N GLU A 514 29.49 -35.94 -4.74
CA GLU A 514 30.54 -36.92 -4.97
C GLU A 514 30.46 -38.14 -4.02
N GLY A 515 29.45 -38.18 -3.14
CA GLY A 515 29.21 -39.31 -2.24
C GLY A 515 29.96 -39.25 -0.91
N LEU A 516 30.56 -38.09 -0.58
CA LEU A 516 31.20 -37.88 0.72
C LEU A 516 30.15 -37.53 1.78
N THR A 517 30.21 -38.21 2.91
CA THR A 517 29.27 -38.00 4.02
C THR A 517 29.92 -37.23 5.18
N THR A 518 29.16 -36.35 5.83
CA THR A 518 29.58 -35.69 7.07
C THR A 518 29.75 -36.65 8.22
N THR A 519 30.58 -36.30 9.21
CA THR A 519 30.50 -36.91 10.55
C THR A 519 29.14 -36.64 11.19
N ASP A 520 28.58 -37.64 11.86
CA ASP A 520 27.26 -37.59 12.49
C ASP A 520 27.12 -36.38 13.44
N LYS A 521 26.04 -35.62 13.26
CA LYS A 521 25.65 -34.51 14.15
C LYS A 521 24.46 -34.95 14.98
N VAL A 522 24.56 -34.77 16.29
CA VAL A 522 23.51 -35.18 17.24
C VAL A 522 22.85 -33.94 17.81
N GLY A 523 21.53 -33.85 17.64
CA GLY A 523 20.71 -32.78 18.21
C GLY A 523 20.62 -32.82 19.74
N VAL A 524 19.92 -31.83 20.30
CA VAL A 524 19.53 -31.80 21.73
C VAL A 524 18.53 -32.93 22.04
N PRO A 525 18.40 -33.37 23.31
CA PRO A 525 17.40 -34.39 23.66
C PRO A 525 15.99 -33.89 23.34
N LEU A 526 15.21 -34.70 22.63
CA LEU A 526 13.77 -34.54 22.41
C LEU A 526 13.02 -35.38 23.43
N VAL A 527 12.08 -34.78 24.16
CA VAL A 527 11.26 -35.46 25.17
C VAL A 527 9.79 -35.36 24.80
N TYR A 528 9.09 -36.48 24.82
CA TYR A 528 7.63 -36.52 24.66
C TYR A 528 6.94 -36.14 25.98
N ASP A 529 6.05 -35.15 25.92
CA ASP A 529 5.21 -34.67 27.01
C ASP A 529 3.74 -34.68 26.58
N ASP A 530 2.97 -35.57 27.19
CA ASP A 530 1.55 -35.77 26.96
C ASP A 530 0.68 -35.11 28.03
N THR A 531 1.28 -34.41 29.01
CA THR A 531 0.53 -33.73 30.06
C THR A 531 0.18 -32.31 29.65
N ALA A 532 -1.13 -32.03 29.67
CA ALA A 532 -1.61 -30.68 29.49
C ALA A 532 -1.30 -29.80 30.72
N PRO A 533 -0.95 -28.51 30.54
CA PRO A 533 -0.88 -27.56 31.64
C PRO A 533 -2.14 -27.52 32.49
N SER A 534 -1.97 -27.27 33.80
CA SER A 534 -3.09 -26.90 34.67
C SER A 534 -3.70 -25.55 34.26
N ALA A 535 -5.01 -25.38 34.49
CA ALA A 535 -5.69 -24.12 34.23
C ALA A 535 -5.00 -22.92 34.92
N PRO A 536 -4.87 -21.76 34.25
CA PRO A 536 -4.58 -20.50 34.92
C PRO A 536 -5.60 -20.28 36.05
N ARG A 537 -5.17 -19.68 37.16
CA ARG A 537 -6.07 -19.46 38.31
C ARG A 537 -6.45 -17.99 38.44
N ARG A 538 -7.69 -17.70 38.87
CA ARG A 538 -8.12 -16.33 39.19
C ARG A 538 -7.20 -15.72 40.26
N THR A 539 -6.77 -14.49 40.04
CA THR A 539 -6.24 -13.66 41.13
C THR A 539 -7.38 -13.38 42.12
N LYS A 540 -7.15 -13.51 43.43
CA LYS A 540 -8.15 -13.06 44.43
C LYS A 540 -8.26 -11.54 44.24
N ALA A 541 -9.47 -11.08 43.95
CA ALA A 541 -9.78 -9.75 43.43
C ALA A 541 -8.93 -8.61 44.01
N ALA A 542 -8.37 -7.78 43.13
CA ALA A 542 -8.49 -6.34 43.38
C ALA A 542 -9.99 -6.05 43.28
N SER A 543 -10.67 -6.06 44.41
CA SER A 543 -12.04 -5.57 44.55
C SER A 543 -12.10 -4.18 43.92
N GLY A 544 -12.69 -4.07 42.72
CA GLY A 544 -13.22 -2.83 42.16
C GLY A 544 -12.41 -1.55 42.37
N SER A 545 -11.08 -1.60 42.27
CA SER A 545 -10.33 -0.36 42.05
C SER A 545 -10.55 0.01 40.59
N ASN A 546 -11.70 0.63 40.33
CA ASN A 546 -11.82 1.61 39.27
C ASN A 546 -10.62 2.54 39.44
N VAL A 547 -9.55 2.30 38.68
CA VAL A 547 -8.53 3.32 38.46
C VAL A 547 -9.22 4.35 37.59
N VAL A 548 -10.05 5.16 38.23
CA VAL A 548 -10.50 6.44 37.70
C VAL A 548 -9.25 7.30 37.73
N THR A 549 -8.39 7.19 36.72
CA THR A 549 -7.58 8.32 36.31
C THR A 549 -8.58 9.38 35.91
N ARG A 550 -8.93 10.22 36.89
CA ARG A 550 -9.86 11.33 36.78
C ARG A 550 -9.19 12.34 35.85
N TYR A 551 -9.25 12.10 34.54
CA TYR A 551 -8.89 13.10 33.54
C TYR A 551 -9.89 14.23 33.72
N LYS A 552 -9.48 15.25 34.48
CA LYS A 552 -10.17 16.52 34.52
C LYS A 552 -9.97 17.17 33.15
N HIS A 553 -10.74 16.75 32.14
CA HIS A 553 -10.92 17.56 30.95
C HIS A 553 -11.74 18.78 31.34
N ARG A 554 -11.03 19.79 31.86
CA ARG A 554 -11.55 21.15 32.04
C ARG A 554 -11.52 21.84 30.66
N SER A 555 -12.16 21.26 29.66
CA SER A 555 -12.40 21.93 28.39
C SER A 555 -13.71 22.71 28.52
N THR A 556 -13.67 23.85 29.20
CA THR A 556 -14.67 24.89 28.95
C THR A 556 -14.33 25.49 27.59
N ALA A 557 -14.70 24.80 26.51
CA ALA A 557 -14.69 25.43 25.20
C ALA A 557 -15.52 26.71 25.33
N PRO A 558 -14.96 27.90 25.02
CA PRO A 558 -15.70 29.14 25.17
C PRO A 558 -17.00 29.05 24.36
N PRO A 559 -18.14 29.52 24.89
CA PRO A 559 -19.39 29.52 24.15
C PRO A 559 -19.14 30.16 22.79
N ARG A 560 -19.36 29.40 21.71
CA ARG A 560 -19.23 29.92 20.34
C ARG A 560 -20.16 31.13 20.22
N ARG A 561 -19.69 32.21 19.57
CA ARG A 561 -20.50 33.41 19.34
C ARG A 561 -21.85 32.99 18.73
N PRO A 562 -22.98 33.39 19.32
CA PRO A 562 -24.28 33.00 18.82
C PRO A 562 -24.49 33.57 17.41
N GLY A 563 -24.94 32.73 16.47
CA GLY A 563 -25.19 33.13 15.08
C GLY A 563 -26.46 33.99 14.95
N PRO A 564 -26.56 34.87 13.93
CA PRO A 564 -27.70 35.78 13.78
C PRO A 564 -29.04 35.04 13.72
N LEU A 565 -30.12 35.75 14.07
CA LEU A 565 -31.49 35.27 13.86
C LEU A 565 -31.71 35.03 12.37
N GLU A 566 -32.14 33.83 12.02
CA GLU A 566 -32.34 33.43 10.63
C GLU A 566 -33.75 33.86 10.17
N ARG A 567 -33.84 34.35 8.92
CA ARG A 567 -35.12 34.72 8.28
C ARG A 567 -35.73 33.61 7.43
N MET A 568 -34.95 32.58 7.14
CA MET A 568 -35.36 31.41 6.36
C MET A 568 -34.74 30.16 7.00
N ALA A 569 -35.32 28.98 6.76
CA ALA A 569 -34.76 27.73 7.27
C ALA A 569 -33.31 27.54 6.76
N PRO A 570 -32.31 27.38 7.66
CA PRO A 570 -30.92 27.22 7.27
C PRO A 570 -30.68 25.82 6.68
N PRO A 571 -29.67 25.62 5.81
CA PRO A 571 -29.35 24.30 5.28
C PRO A 571 -28.76 23.36 6.31
N TYR A 572 -29.04 22.06 6.18
CA TYR A 572 -28.46 21.01 7.02
C TYR A 572 -27.01 20.73 6.64
N ASP A 573 -26.10 20.82 7.60
CA ASP A 573 -24.66 20.60 7.39
C ASP A 573 -24.24 19.13 7.64
N GLY A 574 -25.16 18.25 8.04
CA GLY A 574 -24.83 16.91 8.52
C GLY A 574 -24.15 16.90 9.89
N PRO A 575 -23.95 15.72 10.52
CA PRO A 575 -23.14 15.57 11.74
C PRO A 575 -21.70 16.02 11.49
N ALA A 576 -21.00 16.46 12.55
CA ALA A 576 -19.57 16.74 12.43
C ALA A 576 -18.84 15.48 11.94
N GLN A 577 -17.99 15.60 10.91
CA GLN A 577 -17.06 14.52 10.61
C GLN A 577 -16.07 14.44 11.77
N ASN A 578 -16.08 13.30 12.48
CA ASN A 578 -15.17 13.05 13.59
C ASN A 578 -13.75 12.95 13.01
N THR A 579 -12.89 13.94 13.29
CA THR A 579 -11.48 13.94 12.85
C THR A 579 -10.53 13.38 13.91
N SER A 580 -11.05 13.01 15.07
CA SER A 580 -10.32 12.29 16.11
C SER A 580 -10.89 10.87 16.17
N ASP A 581 -10.04 9.88 15.96
CA ASP A 581 -10.32 8.51 16.36
C ASP A 581 -10.72 8.57 17.83
N GLY A 582 -11.95 8.14 18.15
CA GLY A 582 -12.44 8.15 19.52
C GLY A 582 -11.49 7.41 20.45
N ASN A 583 -11.51 7.73 21.74
CA ASN A 583 -10.72 6.97 22.71
C ASN A 583 -11.16 5.51 22.65
N LYS A 584 -10.23 4.59 22.36
CA LYS A 584 -10.54 3.15 22.36
C LYS A 584 -10.89 2.70 23.78
N PRO A 585 -11.84 1.75 23.94
CA PRO A 585 -12.07 1.15 25.25
C PRO A 585 -10.77 0.50 25.71
N SER A 586 -10.44 0.57 27.01
CA SER A 586 -9.23 -0.10 27.53
C SER A 586 -9.47 -0.72 28.90
N ALA A 587 -8.82 -1.86 29.16
CA ALA A 587 -8.87 -2.57 30.44
C ALA A 587 -7.58 -3.35 30.70
N THR A 588 -7.30 -3.67 31.96
CA THR A 588 -6.15 -4.53 32.32
C THR A 588 -6.64 -5.76 33.04
N VAL A 589 -6.19 -6.93 32.58
CA VAL A 589 -6.61 -8.24 33.09
C VAL A 589 -5.40 -9.02 33.58
N SER A 590 -5.55 -9.76 34.69
CA SER A 590 -4.47 -10.56 35.26
C SER A 590 -4.95 -11.90 35.80
N TRP A 591 -4.07 -12.90 35.79
CA TRP A 591 -4.29 -14.25 36.32
C TRP A 591 -3.05 -14.75 37.07
N LYS A 592 -3.15 -15.91 37.73
CA LYS A 592 -2.01 -16.58 38.36
C LYS A 592 -1.39 -17.60 37.41
N LYS A 593 -0.07 -17.77 37.51
CA LYS A 593 0.71 -18.69 36.68
C LYS A 593 0.14 -20.12 36.72
N ALA A 594 -0.06 -20.71 35.55
CA ALA A 594 -0.31 -22.13 35.38
C ALA A 594 0.92 -22.96 35.74
N ARG A 595 0.75 -24.27 35.87
CA ARG A 595 1.85 -25.21 36.10
C ARG A 595 1.72 -26.40 35.17
N ASP A 596 2.83 -26.76 34.58
CA ASP A 596 3.04 -28.05 33.95
C ASP A 596 4.23 -28.74 34.64
N LYS A 597 4.14 -30.06 34.83
CA LYS A 597 5.14 -30.81 35.62
C LYS A 597 6.27 -31.37 34.75
N GLN A 598 6.09 -31.50 33.45
CA GLN A 598 7.04 -32.15 32.54
C GLN A 598 7.86 -31.10 31.79
N SER A 599 7.23 -30.35 30.88
CA SER A 599 7.91 -29.39 30.02
C SER A 599 7.81 -27.94 30.50
N GLY A 600 6.94 -27.63 31.47
CA GLY A 600 6.74 -26.27 31.97
C GLY A 600 5.80 -25.44 31.09
N ILE A 601 5.72 -24.11 31.32
CA ILE A 601 4.80 -23.23 30.57
C ILE A 601 5.59 -22.40 29.58
N LYS A 602 5.28 -22.55 28.28
CA LYS A 602 5.83 -21.73 27.21
C LYS A 602 5.17 -20.35 27.19
N GLU A 603 3.84 -20.33 27.07
CA GLU A 603 3.06 -19.10 26.86
C GLU A 603 1.60 -19.24 27.34
N TYR A 604 0.86 -18.15 27.33
CA TYR A 604 -0.59 -18.08 27.50
C TYR A 604 -1.23 -17.62 26.21
N GLN A 605 -2.29 -18.32 25.81
CA GLN A 605 -3.16 -17.93 24.72
C GLN A 605 -4.43 -17.30 25.28
N TYR A 606 -4.90 -16.20 24.70
CA TYR A 606 -6.12 -15.53 25.13
C TYR A 606 -6.99 -15.03 23.97
N VAL A 607 -8.30 -14.95 24.22
CA VAL A 607 -9.33 -14.44 23.30
C VAL A 607 -10.28 -13.54 24.07
N VAL A 608 -10.65 -12.39 23.49
CA VAL A 608 -11.65 -11.47 24.04
C VAL A 608 -12.97 -11.61 23.28
N VAL A 609 -14.07 -11.68 24.02
CA VAL A 609 -15.43 -11.83 23.49
C VAL A 609 -16.33 -10.75 24.11
N SER A 610 -16.93 -9.90 23.27
CA SER A 610 -17.78 -8.77 23.70
C SER A 610 -19.22 -8.95 23.23
N ALA A 611 -20.19 -8.66 24.11
CA ALA A 611 -21.62 -8.83 23.84
C ALA A 611 -22.17 -7.96 22.69
N GLY A 612 -21.47 -6.90 22.28
CA GLY A 612 -21.89 -5.97 21.22
C GLY A 612 -21.09 -6.02 19.92
N SER A 613 -20.07 -6.87 19.79
CA SER A 613 -19.12 -6.81 18.65
C SER A 613 -19.64 -7.41 17.34
N GLY A 614 -20.96 -7.56 17.16
CA GLY A 614 -21.54 -8.07 15.93
C GLY A 614 -20.91 -9.39 15.50
N MET A 615 -20.88 -10.39 16.40
CA MET A 615 -20.62 -11.76 15.95
C MET A 615 -21.70 -12.11 14.93
N ASP A 616 -21.33 -12.10 13.65
CA ASP A 616 -22.11 -12.71 12.60
C ASP A 616 -21.99 -14.23 12.80
N LEU A 617 -22.73 -14.74 13.77
CA LEU A 617 -22.91 -16.17 14.06
C LEU A 617 -23.52 -16.92 12.84
N ASN A 618 -23.90 -16.21 11.77
CA ASN A 618 -24.43 -16.80 10.55
C ASN A 618 -23.36 -17.43 9.64
N ASN A 619 -22.06 -17.18 9.85
CA ASN A 619 -20.99 -17.76 9.02
C ASN A 619 -20.36 -19.04 9.58
N VAL A 620 -20.83 -19.53 10.73
CA VAL A 620 -20.60 -20.92 11.15
C VAL A 620 -21.74 -21.74 10.57
N THR A 621 -21.52 -22.37 9.41
CA THR A 621 -22.53 -23.10 8.63
C THR A 621 -23.12 -24.34 9.31
N ASP A 622 -22.89 -24.56 10.60
CA ASP A 622 -23.39 -25.75 11.32
C ASP A 622 -23.75 -25.50 12.80
N LEU A 623 -24.42 -24.37 13.08
CA LEU A 623 -24.96 -24.08 14.43
C LEU A 623 -26.44 -23.71 14.41
N SER A 624 -27.27 -24.45 13.68
CA SER A 624 -28.74 -24.28 13.74
C SER A 624 -29.39 -24.77 15.04
N ASN A 625 -28.64 -24.99 16.13
CA ASN A 625 -29.18 -25.57 17.37
C ASN A 625 -28.60 -25.07 18.70
N VAL A 626 -27.72 -24.06 18.75
CA VAL A 626 -27.20 -23.61 20.06
C VAL A 626 -27.05 -22.08 20.11
N VAL A 627 -27.68 -21.51 21.14
CA VAL A 627 -27.50 -20.16 21.73
C VAL A 627 -28.20 -18.97 21.06
N THR A 628 -29.44 -18.70 21.51
CA THR A 628 -30.10 -17.38 21.40
C THR A 628 -30.03 -16.56 22.70
N ASP A 629 -29.28 -17.01 23.71
CA ASP A 629 -29.19 -16.35 25.02
C ASP A 629 -27.73 -16.09 25.41
N ILE A 630 -27.38 -14.83 25.69
CA ILE A 630 -26.04 -14.41 26.14
C ILE A 630 -25.65 -15.06 27.48
N ASP A 631 -26.62 -15.55 28.24
CA ASP A 631 -26.40 -16.33 29.47
C ASP A 631 -25.87 -17.76 29.20
N ASP A 632 -25.97 -18.28 27.96
CA ASP A 632 -25.52 -19.63 27.59
C ASP A 632 -24.05 -19.69 27.10
N LEU A 633 -23.34 -18.57 27.01
CA LEU A 633 -21.85 -18.56 26.90
C LEU A 633 -21.15 -19.09 28.17
N SER A 634 -21.93 -19.47 29.19
CA SER A 634 -21.47 -20.25 30.33
C SER A 634 -21.21 -21.73 30.00
N THR A 635 -21.65 -22.23 28.84
CA THR A 635 -21.46 -23.62 28.39
C THR A 635 -20.55 -23.78 27.16
N ALA A 636 -20.04 -22.69 26.58
CA ALA A 636 -19.14 -22.74 25.43
C ALA A 636 -17.90 -23.61 25.73
N ASN A 637 -17.69 -24.65 24.93
CA ASN A 637 -16.53 -25.53 25.07
C ASN A 637 -15.25 -24.77 24.74
N ALA A 638 -14.15 -25.14 25.41
CA ALA A 638 -12.84 -24.53 25.19
C ALA A 638 -12.35 -24.65 23.74
N GLU A 639 -12.83 -25.63 22.99
CA GLU A 639 -12.52 -25.84 21.57
C GLU A 639 -13.14 -24.74 20.70
N ASP A 640 -14.38 -24.31 20.95
CA ASP A 640 -15.09 -23.36 20.08
C ASP A 640 -14.50 -21.94 20.18
N VAL A 641 -14.05 -21.53 21.38
CA VAL A 641 -13.52 -20.17 21.62
C VAL A 641 -12.13 -19.98 20.99
N PHE A 642 -11.32 -21.03 20.91
CA PHE A 642 -9.96 -21.01 20.36
C PHE A 642 -9.84 -21.66 18.98
N ALA A 643 -10.96 -22.02 18.33
CA ALA A 643 -10.96 -22.64 17.00
C ALA A 643 -10.51 -21.69 15.88
N ASP A 644 -10.75 -20.39 16.05
CA ASP A 644 -10.30 -19.36 15.11
C ASP A 644 -8.93 -18.83 15.52
N GLU A 645 -7.88 -19.44 14.96
CA GLU A 645 -6.48 -19.08 15.24
C GLU A 645 -6.18 -17.60 14.97
N SER A 646 -6.91 -16.95 14.05
CA SER A 646 -6.69 -15.53 13.73
C SER A 646 -7.03 -14.57 14.88
N ARG A 647 -7.81 -15.03 15.86
CA ARG A 647 -8.24 -14.26 17.02
C ARG A 647 -7.45 -14.58 18.28
N VAL A 648 -6.61 -15.62 18.24
CA VAL A 648 -5.83 -16.07 19.39
C VAL A 648 -4.61 -15.19 19.54
N GLN A 649 -4.53 -14.48 20.66
CA GLN A 649 -3.37 -13.68 21.03
C GLN A 649 -2.50 -14.45 22.01
N THR A 650 -1.18 -14.21 22.00
CA THR A 650 -0.23 -14.90 22.90
C THR A 650 0.48 -13.92 23.83
N THR A 651 0.87 -14.40 25.01
CA THR A 651 1.67 -13.64 25.97
C THR A 651 2.43 -14.57 26.90
N THR A 652 3.64 -14.19 27.32
CA THR A 652 4.38 -14.88 28.39
C THR A 652 4.05 -14.30 29.78
N ASN A 653 3.40 -13.14 29.81
CA ASN A 653 3.03 -12.45 31.04
C ASN A 653 1.71 -12.99 31.61
N THR A 654 1.51 -12.80 32.91
CA THR A 654 0.24 -13.15 33.60
C THR A 654 -0.69 -11.94 33.75
N GLN A 655 -0.41 -10.89 32.99
CA GLN A 655 -1.15 -9.64 32.93
C GLN A 655 -1.08 -9.08 31.51
N ILE A 656 -2.22 -8.60 31.01
CA ILE A 656 -2.35 -7.99 29.69
C ILE A 656 -3.14 -6.68 29.80
N SER A 657 -2.78 -5.72 28.96
CA SER A 657 -3.60 -4.53 28.71
C SER A 657 -4.35 -4.79 27.41
N LEU A 658 -5.66 -4.59 27.45
CA LEU A 658 -6.58 -4.78 26.34
C LEU A 658 -7.08 -3.41 25.89
N ASP A 659 -7.28 -3.24 24.59
CA ASP A 659 -7.99 -2.10 24.02
C ASP A 659 -9.09 -2.50 23.00
N GLY A 660 -9.63 -1.53 22.26
CA GLY A 660 -10.66 -1.75 21.25
C GLY A 660 -10.22 -2.63 20.08
N ASP A 661 -8.92 -2.65 19.74
CA ASP A 661 -8.38 -3.53 18.69
C ASP A 661 -8.34 -4.98 19.17
N ASP A 662 -8.22 -5.21 20.48
CA ASP A 662 -8.31 -6.53 21.09
C ASP A 662 -9.75 -7.05 21.22
N GLY A 663 -10.73 -6.33 20.68
CA GLY A 663 -12.14 -6.73 20.70
C GLY A 663 -12.91 -6.27 21.94
N LEU A 664 -12.36 -5.40 22.79
CA LEU A 664 -13.15 -4.71 23.81
C LEU A 664 -14.18 -3.78 23.18
N SER A 665 -15.34 -3.64 23.82
CA SER A 665 -16.40 -2.74 23.39
C SER A 665 -16.91 -1.87 24.54
N PHE A 666 -17.26 -0.62 24.25
CA PHE A 666 -18.08 0.20 25.15
C PHE A 666 -19.53 -0.31 25.24
N PHE A 667 -19.94 -1.18 24.31
CA PHE A 667 -21.29 -1.70 24.22
C PHE A 667 -21.36 -3.12 24.81
N GLY A 668 -21.69 -3.19 26.11
CA GLY A 668 -21.98 -4.43 26.83
C GLY A 668 -20.77 -5.13 27.47
N PRO A 669 -21.00 -6.19 28.27
CA PRO A 669 -19.94 -6.87 29.01
C PRO A 669 -19.00 -7.65 28.07
N SER A 670 -17.69 -7.52 28.34
CA SER A 670 -16.62 -8.28 27.67
C SER A 670 -16.08 -9.39 28.58
N HIS A 671 -15.72 -10.55 28.02
CA HIS A 671 -15.08 -11.66 28.72
C HIS A 671 -13.75 -12.02 28.06
N VAL A 672 -12.79 -12.43 28.87
CA VAL A 672 -11.45 -12.85 28.41
C VAL A 672 -11.25 -14.30 28.78
N TYR A 673 -11.01 -15.14 27.78
CA TYR A 673 -10.70 -16.55 27.96
C TYR A 673 -9.19 -16.72 27.82
N VAL A 674 -8.55 -17.37 28.79
CA VAL A 674 -7.09 -17.59 28.78
C VAL A 674 -6.76 -19.05 29.08
N ARG A 675 -5.85 -19.65 28.32
CA ARG A 675 -5.30 -20.98 28.57
C ARG A 675 -3.78 -20.94 28.52
N ALA A 676 -3.12 -21.86 29.22
CA ALA A 676 -1.66 -21.99 29.16
C ALA A 676 -1.27 -23.03 28.11
N VAL A 677 -0.11 -22.87 27.48
CA VAL A 677 0.48 -23.83 26.53
C VAL A 677 1.84 -24.25 27.08
N ASN A 678 2.10 -25.57 27.14
CA ASN A 678 3.40 -26.09 27.59
C ASN A 678 4.48 -25.98 26.50
N HIS A 679 5.73 -26.33 26.80
CA HIS A 679 6.82 -26.30 25.80
C HIS A 679 6.67 -27.38 24.71
N ALA A 680 5.83 -28.40 24.94
CA ALA A 680 5.45 -29.41 23.95
C ALA A 680 4.34 -28.96 22.98
N GLY A 681 3.74 -27.79 23.20
CA GLY A 681 2.64 -27.26 22.38
C GLY A 681 1.24 -27.72 22.81
N THR A 682 1.10 -28.46 23.91
CA THR A 682 -0.19 -28.92 24.44
C THR A 682 -0.91 -27.80 25.18
N PRO A 683 -2.12 -27.41 24.75
CA PRO A 683 -2.94 -26.43 25.47
C PRO A 683 -3.55 -27.06 26.73
N GLY A 684 -3.57 -26.28 27.82
CA GLY A 684 -4.21 -26.63 29.07
C GLY A 684 -5.68 -26.21 29.14
N GLU A 685 -6.31 -26.46 30.30
CA GLU A 685 -7.66 -25.99 30.60
C GLU A 685 -7.77 -24.45 30.58
N MET A 686 -8.92 -23.95 30.15
CA MET A 686 -9.17 -22.51 30.05
C MET A 686 -9.68 -21.87 31.35
N LEU A 687 -9.37 -20.59 31.53
CA LEU A 687 -9.89 -19.71 32.56
C LEU A 687 -10.68 -18.56 31.91
N ARG A 688 -11.94 -18.37 32.32
CA ARG A 688 -12.77 -17.22 31.93
C ARG A 688 -12.64 -16.07 32.93
N LEU A 689 -12.34 -14.86 32.47
CA LEU A 689 -12.23 -13.62 33.25
C LEU A 689 -13.30 -12.61 32.77
N GLY A 690 -13.82 -11.76 33.66
CA GLY A 690 -14.92 -10.83 33.38
C GLY A 690 -16.19 -11.08 34.21
N PRO A 691 -17.28 -10.31 33.97
CA PRO A 691 -17.43 -9.33 32.89
C PRO A 691 -16.57 -8.07 33.08
N ILE A 692 -16.12 -7.49 31.97
CA ILE A 692 -15.36 -6.24 31.90
C ILE A 692 -16.23 -5.22 31.15
N GLU A 693 -16.45 -4.06 31.76
CA GLU A 693 -17.22 -2.96 31.18
C GLU A 693 -16.34 -1.70 31.17
N PRO A 694 -15.72 -1.34 30.03
CA PRO A 694 -14.92 -0.13 29.94
C PRO A 694 -15.84 1.11 29.97
N ALA A 695 -15.48 2.11 30.77
CA ALA A 695 -16.24 3.36 30.87
C ALA A 695 -15.83 4.34 29.76
N ASP A 696 -16.81 4.92 29.06
CA ASP A 696 -16.58 6.04 28.15
C ASP A 696 -16.47 7.35 28.94
N HIS A 697 -15.35 8.06 28.79
CA HIS A 697 -15.08 9.32 29.47
C HIS A 697 -15.11 10.52 28.50
N SER A 698 -15.46 10.30 27.23
CA SER A 698 -15.52 11.33 26.21
C SER A 698 -16.71 12.29 26.45
N VAL A 699 -16.57 13.54 25.99
CA VAL A 699 -17.67 14.52 26.02
C VAL A 699 -18.17 14.69 24.59
N PRO A 700 -19.50 14.64 24.34
CA PRO A 700 -20.06 14.86 23.02
C PRO A 700 -19.56 16.12 22.33
N ASN A 701 -19.27 16.02 21.03
CA ASN A 701 -19.09 17.19 20.19
C ASN A 701 -20.36 18.03 20.17
N PRO A 702 -20.24 19.37 20.25
CA PRO A 702 -21.38 20.23 20.39
C PRO A 702 -22.24 20.29 19.12
N ALA A 703 -23.57 20.36 19.31
CA ALA A 703 -24.48 20.69 18.24
C ALA A 703 -24.23 22.12 17.71
N HIS A 704 -24.80 22.43 16.55
CA HIS A 704 -24.83 23.77 15.99
C HIS A 704 -26.29 24.19 15.76
N ILE A 705 -26.77 25.10 16.60
CA ILE A 705 -28.16 25.59 16.52
C ILE A 705 -28.29 26.93 15.79
N ARG A 706 -29.45 27.13 15.17
CA ARG A 706 -29.94 28.40 14.62
C ARG A 706 -31.38 28.63 15.02
N ILE A 707 -31.81 29.88 15.13
CA ILE A 707 -33.15 30.20 15.59
C ILE A 707 -33.86 31.12 14.62
N MET A 708 -35.14 30.83 14.42
CA MET A 708 -36.10 31.64 13.68
C MET A 708 -37.33 31.89 14.54
N THR A 709 -37.74 33.15 14.68
CA THR A 709 -39.01 33.52 15.29
C THR A 709 -40.10 33.59 14.25
N MET A 710 -41.28 33.07 14.58
CA MET A 710 -42.45 33.05 13.73
C MET A 710 -43.68 33.52 14.53
N PRO A 711 -44.81 33.81 13.87
CA PRO A 711 -46.03 34.23 14.57
C PRO A 711 -46.60 33.17 15.53
N ASP A 712 -46.24 31.90 15.34
CA ASP A 712 -46.73 30.74 16.10
C ASP A 712 -45.76 30.26 17.20
N GLY A 713 -44.52 30.76 17.22
CA GLY A 713 -43.50 30.30 18.14
C GLY A 713 -42.06 30.46 17.64
N ILE A 714 -41.15 29.75 18.29
CA ILE A 714 -39.71 29.75 18.00
C ILE A 714 -39.32 28.41 17.39
N ARG A 715 -38.60 28.43 16.26
CA ARG A 715 -38.02 27.24 15.62
C ARG A 715 -36.51 27.21 15.88
N VAL A 716 -36.01 26.18 16.56
CA VAL A 716 -34.60 25.96 16.88
C VAL A 716 -34.04 24.89 15.96
N TYR A 717 -33.42 25.31 14.87
CA TYR A 717 -32.81 24.46 13.85
C TYR A 717 -31.49 23.83 14.33
N LEU A 718 -31.37 22.51 14.23
CA LEU A 718 -30.12 21.76 14.42
C LEU A 718 -29.38 21.66 13.09
N LYS A 719 -28.62 22.72 12.76
CA LYS A 719 -27.82 22.77 11.53
C LYS A 719 -26.82 21.61 11.46
N ARG A 720 -26.26 21.25 12.62
CA ARG A 720 -25.37 20.11 12.82
C ARG A 720 -25.72 19.46 14.17
N PRO A 721 -26.11 18.18 14.22
CA PRO A 721 -26.34 17.49 15.49
C PRO A 721 -25.01 17.32 16.25
N ALA A 722 -25.10 17.17 17.57
CA ALA A 722 -24.01 16.67 18.39
C ALA A 722 -23.59 15.27 17.93
N SER A 723 -22.32 14.92 18.12
CA SER A 723 -21.80 13.58 17.81
C SER A 723 -20.87 13.11 18.92
N ASP A 724 -20.98 11.84 19.27
CA ASP A 724 -20.08 11.13 20.16
C ASP A 724 -19.65 9.85 19.40
N PRO A 725 -18.42 9.80 18.86
CA PRO A 725 -17.95 8.64 18.11
C PRO A 725 -17.94 7.34 18.93
N GLU A 726 -17.68 7.43 20.23
CA GLU A 726 -17.46 6.30 21.13
C GLU A 726 -18.78 5.64 21.53
N THR A 727 -19.74 6.42 22.03
CA THR A 727 -21.00 5.89 22.58
C THR A 727 -22.27 6.34 21.86
N LYS A 728 -22.20 7.26 20.89
CA LYS A 728 -23.37 7.89 20.23
C LYS A 728 -24.17 8.79 21.17
N ILE A 729 -25.03 9.64 20.58
CA ILE A 729 -25.91 10.57 21.32
C ILE A 729 -27.23 9.88 21.67
N GLU A 730 -27.54 9.84 22.97
CA GLU A 730 -28.79 9.29 23.53
C GLU A 730 -29.96 10.28 23.40
N GLY A 731 -29.71 11.60 23.48
CA GLY A 731 -30.78 12.59 23.35
C GLY A 731 -30.37 14.02 23.70
N TYR A 732 -31.32 14.95 23.57
CA TYR A 732 -31.12 16.37 23.86
C TYR A 732 -32.13 16.89 24.89
N ARG A 733 -31.70 17.89 25.66
CA ARG A 733 -32.56 18.69 26.55
C ARG A 733 -32.36 20.18 26.26
N TYR A 734 -33.39 21.00 26.41
CA TYR A 734 -33.31 22.45 26.26
C TYR A 734 -33.81 23.23 27.49
N ARG A 735 -33.22 24.40 27.72
CA ARG A 735 -33.58 25.35 28.78
C ARG A 735 -33.79 26.73 28.15
N VAL A 736 -34.83 27.45 28.58
CA VAL A 736 -35.10 28.83 28.14
C VAL A 736 -34.86 29.76 29.31
N GLU A 737 -34.01 30.76 29.11
CA GLU A 737 -33.62 31.75 30.13
C GLU A 737 -33.87 33.16 29.63
N ARG A 738 -34.19 34.08 30.54
CA ARG A 738 -34.16 35.50 30.24
C ARG A 738 -32.72 35.99 30.30
N LEU A 739 -32.26 36.66 29.25
CA LEU A 739 -30.91 37.22 29.19
C LEU A 739 -30.73 38.35 30.21
N ASP A 740 -31.79 39.12 30.46
CA ASP A 740 -31.70 40.36 31.24
C ASP A 740 -31.41 40.10 32.73
N ASP A 741 -31.98 39.04 33.31
CA ASP A 741 -31.85 38.70 34.74
C ASP A 741 -31.34 37.26 35.00
N GLY A 742 -31.15 36.46 33.94
CA GLY A 742 -30.75 35.05 34.05
C GLY A 742 -31.86 34.12 34.59
N SER A 743 -33.08 34.63 34.79
CA SER A 743 -34.19 33.82 35.30
C SER A 743 -34.61 32.74 34.31
N VAL A 744 -34.96 31.57 34.82
CA VAL A 744 -35.34 30.41 34.01
C VAL A 744 -36.82 30.49 33.68
N VAL A 745 -37.14 30.53 32.40
CA VAL A 745 -38.52 30.42 31.90
C VAL A 745 -38.95 28.95 31.83
N ARG A 746 -38.02 28.08 31.40
CA ARG A 746 -38.18 26.62 31.36
C ARG A 746 -36.85 25.97 31.66
N ASP A 747 -36.77 25.11 32.69
CA ASP A 747 -35.55 24.36 32.99
C ASP A 747 -35.46 23.06 32.19
N TYR A 748 -34.31 22.40 32.23
CA TYR A 748 -34.16 21.06 31.69
C TYR A 748 -35.09 20.07 32.43
N PRO A 749 -35.66 19.05 31.77
CA PRO A 749 -36.41 18.02 32.46
C PRO A 749 -35.52 17.22 33.42
N ASP A 750 -36.08 16.84 34.58
CA ASP A 750 -35.37 16.08 35.63
C ASP A 750 -34.92 14.70 35.13
N SER A 751 -35.75 14.05 34.29
CA SER A 751 -35.46 12.75 33.66
C SER A 751 -35.89 12.75 32.18
N GLY A 752 -35.37 11.78 31.40
CA GLY A 752 -35.68 11.66 29.96
C GLY A 752 -34.96 12.67 29.06
N PHE A 753 -35.44 12.82 27.82
CA PHE A 753 -34.93 13.79 26.84
C PHE A 753 -36.09 14.61 26.30
N ASP A 754 -35.85 15.89 25.96
CA ASP A 754 -36.86 16.72 25.30
C ASP A 754 -37.08 16.27 23.85
N PHE A 755 -36.04 15.74 23.22
CA PHE A 755 -36.14 14.99 21.98
C PHE A 755 -34.96 14.03 21.82
N ASP A 756 -35.22 12.88 21.22
CA ASP A 756 -34.25 11.83 20.94
C ASP A 756 -34.01 11.76 19.42
N PRO A 757 -32.75 11.83 18.94
CA PRO A 757 -32.43 11.64 17.53
C PRO A 757 -32.49 10.16 17.06
N GLN A 758 -32.77 9.18 17.93
CA GLN A 758 -32.69 7.75 17.59
C GLN A 758 -33.71 7.35 16.51
N CYS A 759 -33.15 6.88 15.39
CA CYS A 759 -33.82 6.34 14.22
C CYS A 759 -33.95 4.81 14.37
N ASP A 760 -34.83 4.32 15.23
CA ASP A 760 -34.98 2.87 15.41
C ASP A 760 -36.06 2.31 14.48
N GLN A 761 -35.64 1.59 13.43
CA GLN A 761 -36.54 0.75 12.65
C GLN A 761 -36.99 -0.42 13.53
N LYS A 762 -38.10 -0.28 14.25
CA LYS A 762 -38.91 -1.46 14.54
C LYS A 762 -39.53 -1.92 13.23
N SER A 763 -38.81 -2.81 12.56
CA SER A 763 -39.29 -3.62 11.45
C SER A 763 -40.59 -4.31 11.89
N SER A 764 -41.72 -3.80 11.40
CA SER A 764 -42.88 -4.67 11.22
C SER A 764 -42.46 -5.71 10.19
N SER A 765 -42.25 -6.93 10.65
CA SER A 765 -42.01 -8.09 9.80
C SER A 765 -43.14 -8.21 8.78
N ASN A 766 -42.82 -7.99 7.50
CA ASN A 766 -43.26 -8.81 6.38
C ASN A 766 -42.70 -8.30 5.04
N GLY A 767 -41.73 -9.06 4.51
CA GLY A 767 -41.66 -9.45 3.10
C GLY A 767 -41.13 -8.45 2.06
N GLY A 768 -39.96 -8.77 1.49
CA GLY A 768 -39.68 -8.53 0.07
C GLY A 768 -38.58 -7.52 -0.26
N GLU A 769 -37.39 -8.05 -0.51
CA GLU A 769 -36.26 -7.57 -1.30
C GLU A 769 -36.37 -6.20 -2.02
N SER A 770 -35.42 -5.29 -1.75
CA SER A 770 -34.34 -4.92 -2.69
C SER A 770 -33.61 -3.63 -2.28
N ASN A 771 -32.31 -3.59 -2.61
CA ASN A 771 -31.33 -2.53 -2.38
C ASN A 771 -31.80 -1.10 -2.74
N SER A 772 -31.67 -0.16 -1.80
CA SER A 772 -31.19 1.21 -2.07
C SER A 772 -30.87 2.01 -0.80
N SER A 773 -29.64 2.55 -0.73
CA SER A 773 -29.22 3.82 -0.09
C SER A 773 -29.63 4.14 1.35
N ASN A 774 -28.61 4.24 2.23
CA ASN A 774 -28.62 4.90 3.53
C ASN A 774 -29.39 6.23 3.53
N GLY A 775 -30.60 6.24 4.09
CA GLY A 775 -31.39 7.43 4.39
C GLY A 775 -31.74 7.46 5.87
N LEU A 776 -31.26 8.47 6.59
CA LEU A 776 -31.57 8.76 7.99
C LEU A 776 -32.99 9.35 8.10
N TYR A 777 -33.85 8.80 8.95
CA TYR A 777 -35.24 9.24 9.17
C TYR A 777 -35.50 9.53 10.66
N TYR A 778 -35.98 10.73 10.99
CA TYR A 778 -36.24 11.17 12.36
C TYR A 778 -37.75 11.12 12.70
N GLN A 779 -38.11 10.54 13.86
CA GLN A 779 -39.46 10.62 14.45
C GLN A 779 -39.37 11.19 15.88
N MET A 780 -40.33 12.03 16.27
CA MET A 780 -40.49 12.52 17.65
C MET A 780 -41.75 11.92 18.30
N ASN A 781 -41.65 11.62 19.59
CA ASN A 781 -42.69 10.96 20.40
C ASN A 781 -43.82 11.94 20.76
N GLN A 782 -45.08 11.53 20.54
CA GLN A 782 -46.29 12.35 20.70
C GLN A 782 -46.75 12.46 22.17
N SER A 783 -46.24 13.43 22.92
CA SER A 783 -46.87 13.81 24.20
C SER A 783 -46.88 15.32 24.42
N PHE A 784 -47.65 16.03 23.58
CA PHE A 784 -48.19 17.36 23.87
C PHE A 784 -49.57 17.49 23.20
N GLU A 785 -50.55 16.75 23.72
CA GLU A 785 -51.96 17.01 23.41
C GLU A 785 -52.46 18.16 24.31
N THR A 786 -52.65 19.34 23.71
CA THR A 786 -53.82 20.24 23.88
C THR A 786 -53.54 21.58 23.20
N GLY A 787 -53.71 21.61 21.88
CA GLY A 787 -53.79 22.83 21.05
C GLY A 787 -54.72 22.59 19.85
N PRO A 788 -55.38 23.63 19.28
CA PRO A 788 -56.51 23.45 18.36
C PRO A 788 -56.16 22.66 17.09
N PRO A 789 -57.10 21.84 16.56
CA PRO A 789 -56.85 20.94 15.43
C PRO A 789 -56.69 21.73 14.13
N GLY A 790 -55.51 21.66 13.51
CA GLY A 790 -55.34 22.21 12.16
C GLY A 790 -53.91 22.53 11.70
N TYR A 791 -52.90 22.50 12.57
CA TYR A 791 -51.50 22.65 12.16
C TYR A 791 -50.74 21.33 12.41
N ASP A 792 -50.39 20.65 11.34
CA ASP A 792 -49.44 19.53 11.36
C ASP A 792 -48.07 20.07 11.82
N ALA A 793 -47.75 19.89 13.10
CA ALA A 793 -46.59 20.48 13.76
C ALA A 793 -45.25 19.85 13.31
N THR A 794 -45.26 19.00 12.29
CA THR A 794 -44.10 18.21 11.88
C THR A 794 -43.97 18.15 10.35
N GLY A 795 -42.99 18.87 9.78
CA GLY A 795 -42.54 18.67 8.41
C GLY A 795 -41.71 17.39 8.26
N CYS A 796 -42.32 16.23 8.51
CA CYS A 796 -41.72 14.91 8.34
C CYS A 796 -42.20 14.31 7.01
N ALA A 797 -41.67 14.80 5.88
CA ALA A 797 -41.88 14.15 4.58
C ALA A 797 -40.92 12.94 4.44
N ASN A 798 -41.43 11.81 3.92
CA ASN A 798 -40.76 10.52 3.73
C ASN A 798 -39.61 10.52 2.69
N THR A 799 -38.87 11.61 2.57
CA THR A 799 -37.65 11.74 1.78
C THR A 799 -37.02 13.08 2.16
N TYR A 800 -36.04 13.11 3.07
CA TYR A 800 -35.29 14.34 3.36
C TYR A 800 -34.31 14.62 2.21
N ASN A 801 -34.84 15.07 1.06
CA ASN A 801 -34.08 15.67 -0.04
C ASN A 801 -33.98 17.20 0.13
N GLY A 802 -34.37 17.73 1.29
CA GLY A 802 -34.55 19.16 1.54
C GLY A 802 -33.27 19.86 1.98
N SER A 803 -32.94 20.95 1.30
CA SER A 803 -31.85 21.87 1.59
C SER A 803 -31.98 22.66 2.91
N SER A 804 -32.75 22.17 3.90
CA SER A 804 -33.03 22.85 5.19
C SER A 804 -32.59 21.96 6.36
N ALA A 805 -32.47 22.48 7.58
CA ALA A 805 -32.11 21.72 8.78
C ALA A 805 -33.36 21.28 9.57
N PRO A 806 -33.31 20.19 10.36
CA PRO A 806 -34.39 19.83 11.28
C PRO A 806 -34.49 20.86 12.41
N TYR A 807 -35.67 21.09 12.97
CA TYR A 807 -35.87 22.05 14.07
C TYR A 807 -36.74 21.52 15.20
N LEU A 808 -36.49 22.05 16.40
CA LEU A 808 -37.36 21.96 17.57
C LEU A 808 -38.31 23.17 17.57
N PHE A 809 -39.62 22.93 17.68
CA PHE A 809 -40.61 23.99 17.81
C PHE A 809 -40.92 24.28 19.28
N ILE A 810 -40.88 25.55 19.67
CA ILE A 810 -41.23 26.03 21.01
C ILE A 810 -42.38 27.01 20.86
N PRO A 811 -43.61 26.64 21.27
CA PRO A 811 -44.76 27.54 21.24
C PRO A 811 -44.49 28.81 22.05
N ASP A 812 -44.93 29.97 21.57
CA ASP A 812 -44.72 31.25 22.26
C ASP A 812 -45.73 31.53 23.39
N GLY A 813 -46.84 30.80 23.47
CA GLY A 813 -47.92 31.07 24.43
C GLY A 813 -47.52 31.11 25.92
N ASN A 814 -46.39 30.51 26.30
CA ASN A 814 -45.85 30.54 27.66
C ASN A 814 -44.53 31.33 27.79
N LEU A 815 -44.09 31.97 26.72
CA LEU A 815 -42.84 32.74 26.68
C LEU A 815 -43.15 34.22 26.96
N PRO A 816 -42.34 34.92 27.78
CA PRO A 816 -42.59 36.32 28.11
C PRO A 816 -42.29 37.22 26.90
N HIS A 817 -43.26 38.05 26.52
CA HIS A 817 -43.10 39.08 25.50
C HIS A 817 -42.31 40.28 26.02
N GLY A 818 -41.63 41.01 25.13
CA GLY A 818 -40.79 42.16 25.43
C GLY A 818 -39.52 41.83 26.23
N LYS A 819 -39.17 40.55 26.43
CA LYS A 819 -37.97 40.10 27.16
C LYS A 819 -36.97 39.43 26.24
N LYS A 820 -35.68 39.64 26.48
CA LYS A 820 -34.61 38.94 25.76
C LYS A 820 -34.52 37.50 26.28
N LEU A 821 -34.72 36.52 25.41
CA LEU A 821 -34.68 35.09 25.72
C LEU A 821 -33.46 34.41 25.09
N VAL A 822 -32.82 33.50 25.82
CA VAL A 822 -31.75 32.62 25.33
C VAL A 822 -32.20 31.18 25.50
N ILE A 823 -31.95 30.37 24.46
CA ILE A 823 -32.21 28.93 24.47
C ILE A 823 -30.89 28.20 24.59
N ASN A 824 -30.78 27.36 25.61
CA ASN A 824 -29.64 26.50 25.87
C ASN A 824 -29.97 25.06 25.50
N LEU A 825 -29.16 24.44 24.64
CA LEU A 825 -29.29 23.03 24.26
C LEU A 825 -28.17 22.20 24.89
N LYS A 826 -28.51 21.03 25.43
CA LYS A 826 -27.62 20.05 26.06
C LYS A 826 -27.77 18.68 25.41
N ALA A 827 -26.67 18.07 24.97
CA ALA A 827 -26.64 16.70 24.43
C ALA A 827 -26.09 15.70 25.47
N PHE A 828 -26.54 14.44 25.39
CA PHE A 828 -26.13 13.34 26.27
C PHE A 828 -25.69 12.13 25.44
N ASN A 829 -24.66 11.41 25.88
CA ASN A 829 -24.17 10.19 25.26
C ASN A 829 -24.75 8.92 25.89
N TYR A 830 -24.66 7.79 25.19
CA TYR A 830 -25.19 6.50 25.62
C TYR A 830 -24.22 5.77 26.56
N GLU A 831 -24.26 6.10 27.85
CA GLU A 831 -23.63 5.27 28.89
C GLU A 831 -24.61 4.17 29.30
N GLY A 832 -24.45 2.98 28.70
CA GLY A 832 -25.27 1.77 28.87
C GLY A 832 -26.12 1.74 30.15
N GLY A 833 -27.43 1.81 29.97
CA GLY A 833 -28.40 1.99 31.05
C GLY A 833 -28.18 1.04 32.23
N THR A 834 -28.13 1.62 33.44
CA THR A 834 -28.77 1.09 34.67
C THR A 834 -28.47 1.91 35.93
N LYS A 835 -27.57 2.90 35.93
CA LYS A 835 -27.36 3.76 37.12
C LYS A 835 -27.09 5.22 36.76
N GLU A 836 -27.88 6.13 37.34
CA GLU A 836 -27.57 7.57 37.39
C GLU A 836 -26.32 7.82 38.24
N THR A 837 -25.15 7.53 37.69
CA THR A 837 -23.86 7.94 38.27
C THR A 837 -23.40 9.25 37.64
N THR A 838 -22.88 10.11 38.52
CA THR A 838 -22.74 11.57 38.44
C THR A 838 -21.74 12.13 37.42
N THR A 839 -21.39 11.39 36.37
CA THR A 839 -20.28 11.77 35.47
C THR A 839 -20.60 11.77 33.97
N ARG A 840 -21.87 11.90 33.56
CA ARG A 840 -22.18 12.12 32.14
C ARG A 840 -21.51 13.40 31.60
N GLY A 841 -20.66 13.27 30.60
CA GLY A 841 -20.11 14.40 29.86
C GLY A 841 -21.24 15.21 29.21
N TRP A 842 -21.21 16.53 29.28
CA TRP A 842 -22.22 17.37 28.64
C TRP A 842 -21.66 18.66 28.08
N TYR A 843 -22.30 19.16 27.02
CA TYR A 843 -21.99 20.44 26.39
C TYR A 843 -23.20 21.36 26.40
N ARG A 844 -23.00 22.68 26.60
CA ARG A 844 -24.05 23.70 26.51
C ARG A 844 -23.80 24.64 25.33
N GLN A 845 -24.79 24.79 24.45
CA GLN A 845 -24.80 25.84 23.44
C GLN A 845 -25.96 26.80 23.69
N ALA A 846 -25.65 28.10 23.82
CA ALA A 846 -26.61 29.18 23.95
C ALA A 846 -26.92 29.81 22.58
N SER A 847 -28.18 30.18 22.34
CA SER A 847 -28.60 30.91 21.15
C SER A 847 -28.29 32.41 21.21
N THR A 848 -28.54 33.12 20.11
CA THR A 848 -28.72 34.59 20.16
C THR A 848 -29.94 34.92 21.01
N PHE A 849 -29.99 36.14 21.54
CA PHE A 849 -31.20 36.58 22.23
C PHE A 849 -32.36 36.75 21.24
N ILE A 850 -33.55 36.46 21.72
CA ILE A 850 -34.81 36.55 21.00
C ILE A 850 -35.72 37.46 21.79
N MET A 851 -36.40 38.40 21.13
CA MET A 851 -37.49 39.16 21.76
C MET A 851 -38.78 38.83 21.02
N LEU A 852 -39.81 38.44 21.77
CA LEU A 852 -41.17 38.27 21.25
C LEU A 852 -41.90 39.60 21.46
N ASP A 853 -42.43 40.19 20.39
CA ASP A 853 -43.13 41.49 20.41
C ASP A 853 -44.52 41.29 19.80
N ASP A 854 -45.59 41.64 20.48
CA ASP A 854 -46.96 41.55 19.94
C ASP A 854 -47.64 42.91 19.81
N THR A 855 -46.91 44.01 19.98
CA THR A 855 -47.43 45.36 19.86
C THR A 855 -47.15 45.94 18.47
N ALA A 856 -48.10 46.73 17.97
CA ALA A 856 -47.89 47.46 16.72
C ALA A 856 -47.01 48.68 17.04
N PRO A 857 -46.18 49.15 16.11
CA PRO A 857 -45.35 50.34 16.35
C PRO A 857 -46.21 51.52 16.82
N PRO A 858 -45.78 52.32 17.80
CA PRO A 858 -46.42 53.59 18.15
C PRO A 858 -46.75 54.46 16.92
N GLU A 859 -47.83 55.24 17.01
CA GLU A 859 -48.20 56.19 15.95
C GLU A 859 -47.05 57.18 15.69
N PRO A 860 -46.57 57.31 14.43
CA PRO A 860 -45.50 58.23 14.08
C PRO A 860 -45.93 59.69 14.22
N ASN A 861 -45.04 60.56 14.72
CA ASN A 861 -45.29 62.00 14.80
C ASN A 861 -44.90 62.70 13.48
N ILE A 862 -45.82 63.44 12.88
CA ILE A 862 -45.58 64.21 11.65
C ILE A 862 -45.36 65.67 12.05
N THR A 863 -44.11 66.12 12.08
CA THR A 863 -43.72 67.38 12.76
C THR A 863 -43.87 68.62 11.91
N SER A 864 -43.75 68.53 10.59
CA SER A 864 -44.06 69.63 9.67
C SER A 864 -44.17 69.15 8.23
N HIS A 865 -44.92 69.91 7.43
CA HIS A 865 -44.90 69.82 5.98
C HIS A 865 -45.00 71.22 5.37
N SER A 866 -44.23 71.48 4.32
CA SER A 866 -44.32 72.72 3.54
C SER A 866 -44.69 72.41 2.10
N PHE A 867 -45.49 73.30 1.52
CA PHE A 867 -45.83 73.27 0.10
C PHE A 867 -45.11 74.44 -0.57
N ASP A 868 -44.09 74.14 -1.36
CA ASP A 868 -43.45 75.12 -2.26
C ASP A 868 -43.80 74.74 -3.70
N GLY A 869 -44.88 75.33 -4.20
CA GLY A 869 -45.49 74.97 -5.48
C GLY A 869 -45.90 73.50 -5.51
N ASN A 870 -45.23 72.71 -6.35
CA ASN A 870 -45.52 71.28 -6.52
C ASN A 870 -44.75 70.38 -5.54
N ASN A 871 -43.95 70.91 -4.62
CA ASN A 871 -43.15 70.10 -3.69
C ASN A 871 -43.81 70.03 -2.31
N VAL A 872 -43.96 68.82 -1.78
CA VAL A 872 -44.34 68.54 -0.38
C VAL A 872 -43.14 67.98 0.33
N THR A 873 -42.64 68.69 1.34
CA THR A 873 -41.65 68.12 2.26
C THR A 873 -42.38 67.46 3.42
N ILE A 874 -42.09 66.19 3.71
CA ILE A 874 -42.69 65.45 4.83
C ILE A 874 -41.60 65.14 5.85
N ASN A 875 -41.77 65.64 7.08
CA ASN A 875 -40.91 65.34 8.21
C ASN A 875 -41.62 64.40 9.17
N VAL A 876 -41.01 63.22 9.40
CA VAL A 876 -41.48 62.27 10.40
C VAL A 876 -40.39 62.12 11.45
N ASP A 877 -40.74 62.36 12.71
CA ASP A 877 -39.84 62.25 13.84
C ASP A 877 -40.38 61.26 14.86
N GLU A 878 -39.49 60.79 15.76
CA GLU A 878 -39.81 59.92 16.89
C GLU A 878 -40.43 58.55 16.51
N VAL A 879 -40.17 58.04 15.29
CA VAL A 879 -40.62 56.70 14.92
C VAL A 879 -39.73 55.65 15.59
N LYS A 880 -40.29 54.96 16.58
CA LYS A 880 -39.61 53.88 17.29
C LYS A 880 -40.58 52.77 17.61
N ASP A 881 -40.09 51.55 17.56
CA ASP A 881 -40.69 50.42 18.25
C ASP A 881 -39.62 49.88 19.20
N PRO A 882 -39.76 50.13 20.52
CA PRO A 882 -38.75 49.74 21.49
C PRO A 882 -38.63 48.21 21.65
N GLU A 883 -39.60 47.42 21.19
CA GLU A 883 -39.68 45.98 21.44
C GLU A 883 -39.03 45.17 20.30
N SER A 884 -39.48 45.32 19.05
CA SER A 884 -38.90 44.62 17.90
C SER A 884 -38.14 45.50 16.90
N GLY A 885 -38.14 46.82 17.11
CA GLY A 885 -37.49 47.77 16.22
C GLY A 885 -38.25 48.01 14.92
N ILE A 886 -37.96 49.13 14.25
CA ILE A 886 -38.61 49.50 12.99
C ILE A 886 -37.87 48.87 11.81
N VAL A 887 -38.64 48.25 10.91
CA VAL A 887 -38.11 47.62 9.69
C VAL A 887 -38.47 48.44 8.45
N LYS A 888 -39.60 49.15 8.45
CA LYS A 888 -40.03 49.94 7.29
C LYS A 888 -40.83 51.19 7.69
N VAL A 889 -40.58 52.33 7.03
CA VAL A 889 -41.39 53.56 7.12
C VAL A 889 -41.77 54.02 5.71
N GLU A 890 -43.07 54.15 5.47
CA GLU A 890 -43.66 54.47 4.18
C GLU A 890 -44.56 55.72 4.29
N TYR A 891 -44.75 56.45 3.20
CA TYR A 891 -45.61 57.63 3.11
C TYR A 891 -46.57 57.56 1.92
N ALA A 892 -47.66 58.32 2.00
CA ALA A 892 -48.60 58.54 0.91
C ALA A 892 -49.22 59.94 1.00
N VAL A 893 -49.58 60.54 -0.13
CA VAL A 893 -50.23 61.88 -0.19
C VAL A 893 -51.58 61.74 -0.89
N ARG A 894 -52.64 62.38 -0.38
CA ARG A 894 -53.97 62.36 -1.01
C ARG A 894 -54.70 63.70 -0.93
N ASN A 895 -55.56 63.98 -1.92
CA ASN A 895 -56.49 65.11 -1.89
C ASN A 895 -57.87 64.65 -1.39
N ASN A 896 -58.36 65.25 -0.30
CA ASN A 896 -59.63 64.89 0.33
C ASN A 896 -60.87 65.40 -0.42
N ASN A 897 -60.72 66.42 -1.28
CA ASN A 897 -61.84 67.06 -1.98
C ASN A 897 -62.33 66.28 -3.20
N ASN A 898 -61.58 65.27 -3.64
CA ASN A 898 -61.97 64.43 -4.77
C ASN A 898 -62.33 63.01 -4.28
N GLN A 899 -63.62 62.70 -4.21
CA GLN A 899 -64.12 61.39 -3.75
C GLN A 899 -63.51 60.20 -4.54
N ASN A 900 -63.09 60.43 -5.78
CA ASN A 900 -62.48 59.40 -6.63
C ASN A 900 -61.01 59.11 -6.32
N THR A 901 -60.25 60.02 -5.70
CA THR A 901 -58.83 59.79 -5.33
C THR A 901 -58.68 58.96 -4.05
N ARG A 902 -59.73 58.77 -3.24
CA ARG A 902 -59.69 57.93 -2.03
C ARG A 902 -59.46 56.44 -2.31
N ARG A 903 -59.68 55.94 -3.54
CA ARG A 903 -59.66 54.50 -3.85
C ARG A 903 -58.31 53.91 -4.28
N ARG A 904 -57.25 54.72 -4.45
CA ARG A 904 -55.90 54.20 -4.79
C ARG A 904 -54.82 55.00 -4.06
N ILE A 905 -54.43 54.53 -2.88
CA ILE A 905 -53.30 55.06 -2.11
C ILE A 905 -52.09 54.21 -2.43
N THR A 906 -51.10 54.78 -3.12
CA THR A 906 -49.81 54.13 -3.37
C THR A 906 -48.83 54.60 -2.30
N TRP A 907 -48.31 53.67 -1.50
CA TRP A 907 -47.31 53.94 -0.47
C TRP A 907 -45.90 53.94 -1.07
N GLY A 908 -45.17 55.04 -0.89
CA GLY A 908 -43.74 55.14 -1.19
C GLY A 908 -42.89 54.96 0.06
N GLU A 909 -41.68 54.45 -0.05
CA GLU A 909 -40.79 54.29 1.11
C GLU A 909 -40.06 55.61 1.41
N LEU A 910 -40.04 56.03 2.68
CA LEU A 910 -39.49 57.32 3.09
C LEU A 910 -37.96 57.31 3.00
N ALA A 911 -37.32 56.27 3.54
CA ALA A 911 -35.96 55.82 3.20
C ALA A 911 -35.73 54.35 3.60
N PRO A 912 -34.91 53.58 2.85
CA PRO A 912 -34.62 52.19 3.18
C PRO A 912 -33.80 52.08 4.49
N ILE A 913 -34.28 51.28 5.45
CA ILE A 913 -33.57 50.99 6.70
C ILE A 913 -32.54 49.90 6.43
N SER A 914 -31.28 50.29 6.16
CA SER A 914 -30.17 49.35 5.96
C SER A 914 -29.62 48.85 7.30
N GLY A 915 -29.59 47.53 7.53
CA GLY A 915 -28.90 46.92 8.69
C GLY A 915 -29.72 46.00 9.61
N GLY A 916 -30.99 45.71 9.29
CA GLY A 916 -31.88 44.94 10.16
C GLY A 916 -32.80 45.84 11.00
N PRO A 917 -33.73 45.26 11.80
CA PRO A 917 -34.61 46.05 12.66
C PRO A 917 -33.77 46.92 13.59
N GLN A 918 -33.98 48.24 13.55
CA GLN A 918 -33.28 49.17 14.43
C GLN A 918 -33.93 49.08 15.82
N THR A 919 -33.38 48.24 16.70
CA THR A 919 -33.80 48.12 18.10
C THR A 919 -32.90 49.00 18.98
N GLY A 920 -33.43 50.08 19.56
CA GLY A 920 -32.69 51.00 20.44
C GLY A 920 -33.35 52.39 20.49
N SER A 921 -32.95 53.26 21.42
CA SER A 921 -33.57 54.59 21.58
C SER A 921 -33.22 55.60 20.46
N GLN A 922 -32.68 55.12 19.33
CA GLN A 922 -32.45 55.98 18.18
C GLN A 922 -33.78 56.15 17.47
N ASP A 923 -34.39 57.31 17.70
CA ASP A 923 -35.58 57.75 17.00
C ASP A 923 -35.27 57.77 15.50
N TYR A 924 -36.05 57.02 14.70
CA TYR A 924 -35.98 57.20 13.26
C TYR A 924 -36.65 58.53 12.94
N SER A 925 -35.84 59.52 12.59
CA SER A 925 -36.27 60.78 11.98
C SER A 925 -35.87 60.82 10.52
N GLY A 926 -36.77 61.29 9.67
CA GLY A 926 -36.55 61.36 8.24
C GLY A 926 -37.32 62.50 7.59
N THR A 927 -36.62 63.24 6.74
CA THR A 927 -37.20 64.25 5.85
C THR A 927 -37.25 63.70 4.43
N LYS A 928 -38.39 63.80 3.78
CA LYS A 928 -38.53 63.48 2.35
C LYS A 928 -39.19 64.60 1.59
N ASP A 929 -38.46 65.15 0.62
CA ASP A 929 -39.04 66.03 -0.38
C ASP A 929 -39.71 65.20 -1.47
N TYR A 930 -41.00 65.47 -1.70
CA TYR A 930 -41.81 64.82 -2.71
C TYR A 930 -42.31 65.85 -3.72
N THR A 931 -41.79 65.81 -4.94
CA THR A 931 -42.32 66.61 -6.06
C THR A 931 -43.54 65.92 -6.66
N MET A 932 -44.69 66.59 -6.59
CA MET A 932 -45.93 66.17 -7.20
C MET A 932 -45.86 66.29 -8.72
N ASN A 933 -45.34 65.25 -9.37
CA ASN A 933 -45.27 65.16 -10.82
C ASN A 933 -46.52 64.43 -11.37
N ALA A 934 -47.69 65.08 -11.41
CA ALA A 934 -48.83 64.56 -12.16
C ALA A 934 -49.89 65.63 -12.53
N PRO A 935 -50.43 65.60 -13.77
CA PRO A 935 -51.42 66.56 -14.28
C PRO A 935 -52.85 66.39 -13.75
N TYR A 936 -53.06 65.61 -12.67
CA TYR A 936 -54.39 65.21 -12.17
C TYR A 936 -54.72 65.70 -10.76
N MET A 937 -53.90 66.56 -10.16
CA MET A 937 -54.21 67.24 -8.89
C MET A 937 -54.36 68.75 -9.14
N THR A 938 -55.40 69.14 -9.89
CA THR A 938 -55.85 70.54 -9.95
C THR A 938 -56.65 70.83 -8.69
N GLY A 939 -55.93 71.10 -7.60
CA GLY A 939 -56.46 71.35 -6.27
C GLY A 939 -55.40 70.92 -5.27
N ASP A 940 -55.04 71.83 -4.37
CA ASP A 940 -53.99 71.61 -3.37
C ASP A 940 -54.27 70.27 -2.63
N PRO A 941 -53.27 69.39 -2.43
CA PRO A 941 -53.44 68.20 -1.63
C PRO A 941 -53.74 68.59 -0.19
N ASN A 942 -54.69 67.88 0.41
CA ASN A 942 -55.14 68.21 1.75
C ASN A 942 -54.62 67.24 2.81
N GLU A 943 -54.05 66.07 2.49
CA GLU A 943 -53.56 65.12 3.52
C GLU A 943 -52.29 64.34 3.14
N VAL A 944 -51.47 64.06 4.15
CA VAL A 944 -50.30 63.17 4.11
C VAL A 944 -50.50 62.03 5.10
N GLY A 945 -50.16 60.79 4.72
CA GLY A 945 -50.19 59.62 5.59
C GLY A 945 -48.85 58.93 5.71
N ILE A 946 -48.54 58.39 6.89
CA ILE A 946 -47.32 57.63 7.20
C ILE A 946 -47.71 56.24 7.70
N ARG A 947 -47.03 55.20 7.21
CA ARG A 947 -47.15 53.81 7.66
C ARG A 947 -45.82 53.27 8.17
N VAL A 948 -45.83 52.72 9.37
CA VAL A 948 -44.65 52.17 10.03
C VAL A 948 -44.83 50.66 10.22
N THR A 949 -43.81 49.85 9.94
CA THR A 949 -43.81 48.38 10.12
C THR A 949 -42.66 47.93 11.02
N ASN A 950 -42.93 47.11 12.03
CA ASN A 950 -41.91 46.62 12.98
C ASN A 950 -41.26 45.28 12.60
N GLY A 951 -40.38 44.77 13.48
CA GLY A 951 -39.62 43.52 13.34
C GLY A 951 -40.46 42.26 13.12
N ARG A 952 -41.71 42.26 13.58
CA ARG A 952 -42.66 41.16 13.37
C ARG A 952 -43.69 41.41 12.26
N GLY A 953 -43.59 42.54 11.56
CA GLY A 953 -44.48 42.87 10.45
C GLY A 953 -45.81 43.51 10.88
N GLN A 954 -45.98 43.91 12.14
CA GLN A 954 -47.14 44.70 12.57
C GLN A 954 -47.03 46.14 12.05
N GLN A 955 -48.17 46.77 11.74
CA GLN A 955 -48.22 48.07 11.06
C GLN A 955 -49.09 49.09 11.77
N THR A 956 -48.63 50.35 11.79
CA THR A 956 -49.40 51.51 12.26
C THR A 956 -49.44 52.59 11.18
N VAL A 957 -50.61 53.21 10.98
CA VAL A 957 -50.86 54.18 9.90
C VAL A 957 -51.50 55.45 10.45
N VAL A 958 -50.91 56.62 10.18
CA VAL A 958 -51.41 57.95 10.62
C VAL A 958 -51.62 58.85 9.41
N TRP A 959 -52.64 59.71 9.42
CA TRP A 959 -52.94 60.72 8.39
C TRP A 959 -53.09 62.12 9.02
N THR A 960 -52.59 63.17 8.36
CA THR A 960 -52.70 64.57 8.82
C THR A 960 -53.11 65.54 7.71
N ASP A 961 -53.88 66.59 8.06
CA ASP A 961 -54.38 67.63 7.14
C ASP A 961 -53.35 68.73 6.84
N ALA A 962 -53.31 69.19 5.58
CA ALA A 962 -52.26 70.07 5.05
C ALA A 962 -52.42 71.56 5.41
N LEU A 963 -53.65 72.04 5.61
CA LEU A 963 -54.01 73.46 5.58
C LEU A 963 -54.12 74.18 6.94
N GLN A 964 -53.82 73.54 8.07
CA GLN A 964 -54.00 74.16 9.40
C GLN A 964 -52.76 74.82 10.04
N LEU A 965 -51.62 74.95 9.34
CA LEU A 965 -50.35 75.37 9.98
C LEU A 965 -49.63 76.60 9.39
N ASN A 966 -50.21 77.30 8.40
CA ASN A 966 -49.63 78.53 7.85
C ASN A 966 -50.39 79.79 8.28
N ALA A 967 -50.17 80.24 9.52
CA ALA A 967 -50.42 81.62 9.92
C ALA A 967 -49.25 82.14 10.79
N PRO A 968 -48.30 82.90 10.23
CA PRO A 968 -47.47 83.80 11.03
C PRO A 968 -48.33 84.98 11.50
N PRO A 969 -48.24 85.44 12.76
CA PRO A 969 -48.99 86.59 13.23
C PRO A 969 -48.54 87.87 12.50
N GLY A 970 -49.48 88.58 11.87
CA GLY A 970 -49.25 89.86 11.19
C GLY A 970 -49.63 91.08 12.02
N ASP A 971 -48.96 92.20 11.67
CA ASP A 971 -49.35 93.62 11.74
C ASP A 971 -49.14 94.51 13.00
N TYR A 972 -48.25 95.51 12.78
CA TYR A 972 -48.25 96.98 13.06
C TYR A 972 -48.52 97.51 14.50
N SER A 973 -47.85 98.57 14.99
CA SER A 973 -47.58 99.91 14.43
C SER A 973 -46.20 100.49 14.91
N ASP A 974 -45.58 101.55 14.38
CA ASP A 974 -46.14 102.83 13.95
C ASP A 974 -45.31 103.61 12.90
N THR A 975 -46.08 104.47 12.25
CA THR A 975 -45.81 105.56 11.31
C THR A 975 -44.62 106.50 11.59
N GLU A 976 -43.91 106.88 10.52
CA GLU A 976 -43.55 108.29 10.23
C GLU A 976 -43.93 108.55 8.75
N PHE A 977 -44.90 109.42 8.46
CA PHE A 977 -44.84 110.88 8.39
C PHE A 977 -43.93 111.44 7.29
N THR A 978 -44.58 112.18 6.39
CA THR A 978 -44.07 112.93 5.26
C THR A 978 -43.03 113.98 5.66
N GLY A 979 -41.92 114.03 4.92
CA GLY A 979 -41.15 115.24 4.63
C GLY A 979 -40.56 116.04 5.80
N LEU A 980 -39.31 115.70 6.16
CA LEU A 980 -38.14 116.57 5.98
C LEU A 980 -36.88 115.71 5.85
#